data_AF-A0AAW2H7V1-F1
#
_entry.id   AF-A0AAW2H7V1-F1
#
_cell.length_a   1.000
_cell.length_b   1.000
_cell.length_c   1.000
_cell.angle_alpha   90.00
_cell.angle_beta   90.00
_cell.angle_gamma   90.00
#
_symmetry.space_group_name_H-M   'P 1'
#
loop_
_entity.id
_entity.type
_entity.pdbx_description
1 polymer ?
#
loop_
_entity_poly.entity_id
_entity_poly.type
_entity_poly.pdbx_seq_one_letter_code
_entity_poly.pdbx_strand_id
1 'polypeptide(L)'
;MRAAALQCRPTPAVSLMCTPPDKEQSPAVAVMLRTPVALSPPCLWPGLFRPAAVSLSRHPSDIEDKLEAIYRSVSNTVASTLSSMNAAIQRKVSWFDKIKNTSFEHTKRFPEVGRSSDSIRLISMAYTNLSTVYSSYRRMRDIDGEIRVFYEKFSGAHKDPGRVGEAYGMFSDMSEFRLRMYKHNNISLNKIEKAELDFVVFLLSIDLIENMEMAGAVGGIVKSEEEKDRITKIVKANALSKTRAKTKQGAECERMAADDGLMIRKAGTDSAVQASPEYIEEICRIFRHYVNRDVLGLSDKVIAGIKSRIRNKVATDYSSVIRDMEALPGSDITCIAEGKDVINYYNGVLKEHFRVANFSDPGEVLKALEFEERYVAANSANFVNATQLMDTSALIDAYCTMTFEKISGWMQNIKHKIIESFLARDSIPATDEESKFISLDFVNLLELIRNQLEPLRFKKALYRKVRNHIVGEASLLRDDLVSVMEGEFGDAIKLRGKPGYEEYVIMVGNSGLKLAQYADDQNDLREIFIQILKSSNLLLSRFILETCSVIVDTIFTGEWYSSNVTYKLVATVEDFLNDYQVRMFEYTFYTFIISVIRSLISSYVKQLMRKRAQIHEDCSHRLKSDYEDLLRLFAKFVDHDDVEKRMEPLKFIIPILEAGTADLFVVETKALKIRYPDLPKNFVKSIVKKREDMDEKDKQDIRRHLREIFGNERSEKGTLFSKLFS
;
A
#
# COMPACT_ATOMS: atom_id res chain seq x y z
N MET A 1 -10.19 28.04 52.26
CA MET A 1 -8.91 28.41 52.92
C MET A 1 -7.85 27.38 52.56
N ARG A 2 -6.59 27.76 52.29
CA ARG A 2 -5.41 26.86 52.00
C ARG A 2 -5.67 25.83 50.87
N ALA A 3 -5.23 25.95 49.63
CA ALA A 3 -4.14 26.73 48.99
C ALA A 3 -2.71 26.31 49.40
N ALA A 4 -2.05 25.60 48.48
CA ALA A 4 -0.60 25.40 48.36
C ALA A 4 -0.28 25.05 46.88
N ALA A 5 0.85 25.49 46.33
CA ALA A 5 1.22 25.25 44.92
C ALA A 5 2.75 25.33 44.71
N LEU A 6 3.29 24.49 43.81
CA LEU A 6 4.60 24.58 43.15
C LEU A 6 4.45 23.92 41.77
N GLN A 7 4.68 24.57 40.62
CA GLN A 7 5.87 25.24 40.05
C GLN A 7 6.83 24.29 39.31
N CYS A 8 6.93 24.51 37.99
CA CYS A 8 7.84 23.82 37.06
C CYS A 8 9.27 24.37 37.13
N ARG A 9 10.29 23.57 36.78
CA ARG A 9 11.66 23.99 36.38
C ARG A 9 12.35 22.89 35.53
N PRO A 10 13.54 23.10 34.92
CA PRO A 10 13.67 22.89 33.47
C PRO A 10 14.65 21.78 33.05
N THR A 11 14.79 21.63 31.73
CA THR A 11 15.79 20.81 31.04
C THR A 11 17.24 21.29 31.24
N PRO A 12 18.20 20.36 31.15
CA PRO A 12 19.50 20.59 30.54
C PRO A 12 19.69 19.74 29.28
N ALA A 13 20.51 20.22 28.34
CA ALA A 13 21.08 19.43 27.26
C ALA A 13 22.59 19.27 27.48
N VAL A 14 23.22 18.21 26.97
CA VAL A 14 24.64 18.21 26.53
C VAL A 14 25.03 16.93 25.77
N SER A 15 25.79 17.11 24.70
CA SER A 15 26.68 16.20 23.94
C SER A 15 26.41 14.67 23.86
N LEU A 16 26.37 14.17 22.61
CA LEU A 16 26.84 12.81 22.30
C LEU A 16 28.38 12.76 22.26
N MET A 17 28.94 11.59 22.56
CA MET A 17 30.15 11.05 21.91
C MET A 17 30.05 9.52 21.90
N CYS A 18 30.45 8.88 20.79
CA CYS A 18 30.33 7.43 20.60
C CYS A 18 31.72 6.79 20.43
N THR A 19 31.94 5.65 21.08
CA THR A 19 33.05 4.71 20.79
C THR A 19 32.52 3.26 20.83
N PRO A 20 33.10 2.32 20.05
CA PRO A 20 32.48 1.04 19.75
C PRO A 20 33.02 -0.15 20.58
N PRO A 21 32.33 -1.30 20.57
CA PRO A 21 32.88 -2.61 20.93
C PRO A 21 33.45 -3.38 19.71
N ASP A 22 34.20 -4.44 20.00
CA ASP A 22 34.98 -5.26 19.07
C ASP A 22 34.22 -6.52 18.53
N LYS A 23 34.88 -7.24 17.61
CA LYS A 23 34.96 -8.72 17.35
C LYS A 23 33.93 -9.67 18.04
N GLU A 24 33.55 -10.83 17.50
CA GLU A 24 34.08 -11.77 16.48
C GLU A 24 32.86 -12.62 15.96
N GLN A 25 32.86 -13.61 15.05
CA GLN A 25 33.82 -14.67 14.66
C GLN A 25 33.38 -15.30 13.31
N SER A 26 34.09 -16.32 12.78
CA SER A 26 33.73 -17.06 11.54
C SER A 26 33.22 -18.49 11.85
N PRO A 27 32.63 -19.22 10.89
CA PRO A 27 33.44 -20.21 10.16
C PRO A 27 33.16 -20.29 8.64
N ALA A 28 33.87 -21.17 7.92
CA ALA A 28 33.88 -21.28 6.46
C ALA A 28 33.58 -22.71 5.95
N VAL A 29 33.14 -22.86 4.68
CA VAL A 29 33.13 -24.11 3.89
C VAL A 29 32.88 -23.80 2.39
N ALA A 30 33.12 -24.73 1.47
CA ALA A 30 34.41 -24.84 0.77
C ALA A 30 34.26 -25.39 -0.68
N VAL A 31 35.07 -24.84 -1.61
CA VAL A 31 35.66 -25.45 -2.83
C VAL A 31 34.89 -26.56 -3.58
N MET A 32 34.57 -26.32 -4.87
CA MET A 32 35.00 -27.22 -5.96
C MET A 32 35.08 -26.55 -7.34
N LEU A 33 35.71 -27.23 -8.30
CA LEU A 33 36.17 -26.69 -9.59
C LEU A 33 35.21 -27.02 -10.75
N ARG A 34 35.18 -26.16 -11.79
CA ARG A 34 35.46 -26.54 -13.20
C ARG A 34 35.51 -25.36 -14.18
N THR A 35 36.47 -25.47 -15.10
CA THR A 35 36.68 -24.69 -16.35
C THR A 35 37.10 -25.70 -17.44
N PRO A 36 37.32 -25.34 -18.72
CA PRO A 36 36.87 -24.18 -19.50
C PRO A 36 36.14 -24.58 -20.81
N VAL A 37 35.61 -23.61 -21.56
CA VAL A 37 35.66 -23.59 -23.04
C VAL A 37 35.97 -22.16 -23.47
N ALA A 38 36.76 -21.97 -24.53
CA ALA A 38 37.18 -20.66 -25.03
C ALA A 38 36.93 -20.52 -26.54
N LEU A 39 36.62 -19.31 -26.99
CA LEU A 39 36.74 -18.88 -28.38
C LEU A 39 37.33 -17.46 -28.43
N SER A 40 38.46 -17.31 -29.12
CA SER A 40 39.04 -16.01 -29.53
C SER A 40 38.56 -15.66 -30.94
N PRO A 41 38.59 -14.38 -31.38
CA PRO A 41 39.81 -13.86 -32.04
C PRO A 41 39.98 -12.32 -31.86
N PRO A 42 40.86 -11.63 -32.63
CA PRO A 42 42.31 -11.83 -32.76
C PRO A 42 43.12 -10.56 -32.35
N CYS A 43 44.45 -10.66 -32.25
CA CYS A 43 45.30 -9.58 -31.73
C CYS A 43 46.09 -8.80 -32.80
N LEU A 44 46.05 -7.46 -32.72
CA LEU A 44 47.03 -6.48 -33.21
C LEU A 44 46.99 -5.28 -32.23
N TRP A 45 48.06 -4.56 -31.89
CA TRP A 45 49.50 -4.71 -32.14
C TRP A 45 50.28 -4.19 -30.90
N PRO A 46 51.59 -4.47 -30.71
CA PRO A 46 52.20 -4.47 -29.38
C PRO A 46 52.96 -3.20 -28.98
N GLY A 47 53.12 -3.00 -27.66
CA GLY A 47 54.40 -2.54 -27.09
C GLY A 47 54.40 -1.26 -26.25
N LEU A 48 53.98 -1.34 -24.97
CA LEU A 48 54.64 -0.66 -23.84
C LEU A 48 54.12 -1.20 -22.49
N PHE A 49 54.95 -1.09 -21.45
CA PHE A 49 54.73 -1.52 -20.05
C PHE A 49 54.51 -3.02 -19.78
N ARG A 50 55.49 -3.64 -19.10
CA ARG A 50 55.26 -4.82 -18.25
C ARG A 50 54.60 -4.37 -16.94
N PRO A 51 53.56 -5.05 -16.43
CA PRO A 51 53.19 -4.93 -15.03
C PRO A 51 54.18 -5.74 -14.17
N ALA A 52 54.81 -5.10 -13.19
CA ALA A 52 55.39 -5.81 -12.06
C ALA A 52 54.26 -6.13 -11.07
N ALA A 53 54.20 -7.37 -10.56
CA ALA A 53 53.21 -7.73 -9.56
C ALA A 53 53.57 -7.07 -8.21
N VAL A 54 52.72 -6.15 -7.76
CA VAL A 54 52.84 -5.50 -6.44
C VAL A 54 51.68 -5.96 -5.57
N SER A 55 51.99 -6.65 -4.47
CA SER A 55 51.02 -7.03 -3.45
C SER A 55 50.50 -5.80 -2.71
N LEU A 56 49.18 -5.71 -2.54
CA LEU A 56 48.54 -4.61 -1.81
C LEU A 56 48.64 -4.80 -0.29
N SER A 57 49.66 -4.18 0.30
CA SER A 57 49.67 -3.82 1.73
C SER A 57 48.52 -2.86 2.03
N ARG A 58 47.80 -3.08 3.14
CA ARG A 58 46.70 -2.23 3.60
C ARG A 58 47.19 -1.23 4.65
N HIS A 59 47.91 -0.19 4.23
CA HIS A 59 48.30 0.92 5.11
C HIS A 59 48.04 2.28 4.43
N PRO A 60 47.43 3.27 5.10
CA PRO A 60 47.11 4.56 4.45
C PRO A 60 48.35 5.31 3.93
N SER A 61 49.47 5.24 4.65
CA SER A 61 50.75 5.84 4.26
C SER A 61 51.25 5.35 2.90
N ASP A 62 51.07 4.06 2.57
CA ASP A 62 51.41 3.48 1.27
C ASP A 62 50.58 4.05 0.11
N ILE A 63 49.46 4.71 0.41
CA ILE A 63 48.59 5.39 -0.57
C ILE A 63 49.00 6.86 -0.69
N GLU A 64 49.29 7.55 0.43
CA GLU A 64 49.81 8.92 0.40
C GLU A 64 51.17 9.00 -0.32
N ASP A 65 52.13 8.14 -0.01
CA ASP A 65 53.44 8.13 -0.70
C ASP A 65 53.31 7.82 -2.21
N LYS A 66 52.34 6.98 -2.60
CA LYS A 66 52.07 6.69 -4.01
C LYS A 66 51.33 7.84 -4.70
N LEU A 67 50.39 8.51 -4.03
CA LEU A 67 49.72 9.71 -4.53
C LEU A 67 50.71 10.87 -4.68
N GLU A 68 51.61 11.06 -3.72
CA GLU A 68 52.67 12.08 -3.77
C GLU A 68 53.70 11.76 -4.86
N ALA A 69 54.09 10.49 -5.04
CA ALA A 69 54.94 10.08 -6.16
C ALA A 69 54.25 10.29 -7.53
N ILE A 70 52.96 9.97 -7.65
CA ILE A 70 52.15 10.25 -8.85
C ILE A 70 52.03 11.76 -9.05
N TYR A 71 51.77 12.54 -8.01
CA TYR A 71 51.62 14.00 -8.07
C TYR A 71 52.93 14.66 -8.50
N ARG A 72 54.08 14.25 -7.94
CA ARG A 72 55.41 14.70 -8.38
C ARG A 72 55.72 14.27 -9.81
N SER A 73 55.38 13.06 -10.21
CA SER A 73 55.55 12.57 -11.59
C SER A 73 54.72 13.37 -12.60
N VAL A 74 53.44 13.59 -12.30
CA VAL A 74 52.51 14.40 -13.11
C VAL A 74 52.96 15.86 -13.12
N SER A 75 53.30 16.45 -11.97
CA SER A 75 53.76 17.83 -11.86
C SER A 75 55.06 18.06 -12.65
N ASN A 76 56.05 17.17 -12.53
CA ASN A 76 57.29 17.23 -13.33
C ASN A 76 57.02 17.03 -14.83
N THR A 77 56.08 16.15 -15.20
CA THR A 77 55.68 15.94 -16.60
C THR A 77 54.95 17.17 -17.16
N VAL A 78 54.06 17.78 -16.37
CA VAL A 78 53.33 19.02 -16.71
C VAL A 78 54.29 20.20 -16.80
N ALA A 79 55.23 20.35 -15.86
CA ALA A 79 56.25 21.40 -15.88
C ALA A 79 57.23 21.23 -17.06
N SER A 80 57.66 20.00 -17.37
CA SER A 80 58.44 19.66 -18.56
C SER A 80 57.67 20.01 -19.84
N THR A 81 56.39 19.62 -19.91
CA THR A 81 55.52 19.90 -21.06
C THR A 81 55.32 21.41 -21.23
N LEU A 82 54.97 22.14 -20.16
CA LEU A 82 54.88 23.60 -20.14
C LEU A 82 56.18 24.29 -20.53
N SER A 83 57.33 23.80 -20.05
CA SER A 83 58.64 24.34 -20.43
C SER A 83 58.93 24.12 -21.92
N SER A 84 58.65 22.93 -22.45
CA SER A 84 58.77 22.62 -23.89
C SER A 84 57.81 23.44 -24.75
N MET A 85 56.56 23.64 -24.29
CA MET A 85 55.54 24.46 -24.95
C MET A 85 55.94 25.94 -24.92
N ASN A 86 56.43 26.45 -23.79
CA ASN A 86 56.92 27.82 -23.66
C ASN A 86 58.17 28.02 -24.54
N ALA A 87 59.12 27.07 -24.57
CA ALA A 87 60.25 27.10 -25.49
C ALA A 87 59.86 26.97 -26.98
N ALA A 88 58.73 26.34 -27.30
CA ALA A 88 58.18 26.29 -28.65
C ALA A 88 57.43 27.60 -29.01
N ILE A 89 56.69 28.17 -28.06
CA ILE A 89 56.04 29.49 -28.17
C ILE A 89 57.10 30.57 -28.34
N GLN A 90 58.13 30.63 -27.49
CA GLN A 90 59.24 31.59 -27.60
C GLN A 90 60.01 31.44 -28.92
N ARG A 91 60.22 30.21 -29.42
CA ARG A 91 60.77 30.01 -30.77
C ARG A 91 59.85 30.53 -31.87
N LYS A 92 58.52 30.35 -31.76
CA LYS A 92 57.55 30.92 -32.71
C LYS A 92 57.41 32.44 -32.58
N VAL A 93 57.48 33.02 -31.38
CA VAL A 93 57.48 34.47 -31.13
C VAL A 93 58.76 35.08 -31.69
N SER A 94 59.94 34.52 -31.39
CA SER A 94 61.22 34.94 -31.96
C SER A 94 61.23 34.87 -33.50
N TRP A 95 60.65 33.81 -34.08
CA TRP A 95 60.47 33.71 -35.54
C TRP A 95 59.47 34.74 -36.09
N PHE A 96 58.39 35.02 -35.35
CA PHE A 96 57.38 36.01 -35.74
C PHE A 96 57.88 37.44 -35.61
N ASP A 97 58.66 37.78 -34.58
CA ASP A 97 59.36 39.06 -34.46
C ASP A 97 60.48 39.18 -35.50
N LYS A 98 61.19 38.09 -35.83
CA LYS A 98 62.14 38.08 -36.95
C LYS A 98 61.44 38.35 -38.28
N ILE A 99 60.28 37.74 -38.53
CA ILE A 99 59.45 38.03 -39.72
C ILE A 99 58.90 39.46 -39.67
N LYS A 100 58.34 39.92 -38.56
CA LYS A 100 57.82 41.28 -38.36
C LYS A 100 58.90 42.33 -38.63
N ASN A 101 60.11 42.15 -38.09
CA ASN A 101 61.23 43.07 -38.31
C ASN A 101 61.76 42.99 -39.75
N THR A 102 61.80 41.80 -40.36
CA THR A 102 62.17 41.62 -41.77
C THR A 102 61.14 42.28 -42.70
N SER A 103 59.85 42.08 -42.43
CA SER A 103 58.75 42.80 -43.08
C SER A 103 58.84 44.30 -42.86
N PHE A 104 59.18 44.78 -41.66
CA PHE A 104 59.33 46.22 -41.37
C PHE A 104 60.48 46.84 -42.18
N GLU A 105 61.60 46.14 -42.36
CA GLU A 105 62.68 46.56 -43.27
C GLU A 105 62.27 46.47 -44.75
N HIS A 106 61.49 45.47 -45.16
CA HIS A 106 60.85 45.47 -46.48
C HIS A 106 59.84 46.62 -46.66
N THR A 107 59.15 47.04 -45.60
CA THR A 107 58.24 48.19 -45.58
C THR A 107 58.98 49.54 -45.53
N LYS A 108 60.25 49.59 -45.07
CA LYS A 108 61.13 50.74 -45.34
C LYS A 108 61.52 50.83 -46.82
N ARG A 109 61.74 49.70 -47.50
CA ARG A 109 62.05 49.63 -48.95
C ARG A 109 60.82 49.74 -49.86
N PHE A 110 59.62 49.84 -49.28
CA PHE A 110 58.34 49.88 -50.02
C PHE A 110 58.22 50.99 -51.08
N PRO A 111 58.78 52.21 -50.91
CA PRO A 111 58.72 53.26 -51.93
C PRO A 111 59.32 52.86 -53.30
N GLU A 112 60.25 51.91 -53.32
CA GLU A 112 60.94 51.47 -54.54
C GLU A 112 60.24 50.28 -55.23
N VAL A 113 59.40 49.53 -54.50
CA VAL A 113 58.71 48.32 -54.99
C VAL A 113 57.28 48.63 -55.49
N GLY A 114 56.74 49.81 -55.16
CA GLY A 114 55.37 50.24 -55.46
C GLY A 114 55.04 50.56 -56.93
N ARG A 115 55.44 49.71 -57.89
CA ARG A 115 55.14 49.87 -59.34
C ARG A 115 54.46 48.67 -60.00
N SER A 116 54.10 47.62 -59.25
CA SER A 116 53.35 46.46 -59.76
C SER A 116 52.07 46.24 -58.95
N SER A 117 50.92 46.19 -59.65
CA SER A 117 49.60 45.90 -59.06
C SER A 117 49.57 44.54 -58.36
N ASP A 118 50.18 43.52 -58.98
CA ASP A 118 50.23 42.16 -58.43
C ASP A 118 51.03 42.07 -57.13
N SER A 119 52.05 42.91 -56.95
CA SER A 119 52.80 42.99 -55.70
C SER A 119 51.92 43.52 -54.56
N ILE A 120 51.15 44.58 -54.82
CA ILE A 120 50.20 45.14 -53.85
C ILE A 120 49.10 44.12 -53.52
N ARG A 121 48.58 43.41 -54.53
CA ARG A 121 47.59 42.33 -54.37
C ARG A 121 48.12 41.17 -53.52
N LEU A 122 49.34 40.69 -53.80
CA LEU A 122 49.99 39.61 -53.04
C LEU A 122 50.24 40.02 -51.59
N ILE A 123 50.69 41.26 -51.34
CA ILE A 123 50.91 41.79 -49.99
C ILE A 123 49.58 41.97 -49.25
N SER A 124 48.52 42.43 -49.91
CA SER A 124 47.18 42.53 -49.31
C SER A 124 46.58 41.15 -48.98
N MET A 125 46.75 40.16 -49.86
CA MET A 125 46.41 38.76 -49.57
C MET A 125 47.24 38.20 -48.40
N ALA A 126 48.55 38.46 -48.36
CA ALA A 126 49.41 38.02 -47.27
C ALA A 126 49.03 38.67 -45.93
N TYR A 127 48.72 39.97 -45.91
CA TYR A 127 48.25 40.69 -44.73
C TYR A 127 46.87 40.19 -44.27
N THR A 128 45.95 39.95 -45.20
CA THR A 128 44.62 39.38 -44.90
C THR A 128 44.77 37.99 -44.28
N ASN A 129 45.59 37.12 -44.87
CA ASN A 129 45.89 35.79 -44.32
C ASN A 129 46.58 35.87 -42.96
N LEU A 130 47.54 36.78 -42.76
CA LEU A 130 48.24 36.97 -41.49
C LEU A 130 47.28 37.49 -40.40
N SER A 131 46.37 38.40 -40.75
CA SER A 131 45.31 38.91 -39.87
C SER A 131 44.32 37.80 -39.50
N THR A 132 43.91 36.95 -40.44
CA THR A 132 43.10 35.75 -40.18
C THR A 132 43.83 34.76 -39.26
N VAL A 133 45.13 34.51 -39.48
CA VAL A 133 45.93 33.65 -38.59
C VAL A 133 46.10 34.26 -37.20
N TYR A 134 46.33 35.57 -37.09
CA TYR A 134 46.52 36.27 -35.81
C TYR A 134 45.22 36.35 -34.99
N SER A 135 44.07 36.63 -35.64
CA SER A 135 42.76 36.61 -34.98
C SER A 135 42.36 35.20 -34.55
N SER A 136 42.59 34.18 -35.38
CA SER A 136 42.43 32.77 -34.99
C SER A 136 43.36 32.35 -33.86
N TYR A 137 44.61 32.84 -33.84
CA TYR A 137 45.56 32.59 -32.75
C TYR A 137 45.14 33.27 -31.44
N ARG A 138 44.67 34.52 -31.49
CA ARG A 138 44.12 35.23 -30.34
C ARG A 138 42.92 34.47 -29.77
N ARG A 139 41.95 34.11 -30.63
CA ARG A 139 40.80 33.32 -30.17
C ARG A 139 41.22 31.96 -29.61
N MET A 140 42.21 31.27 -30.21
CA MET A 140 42.80 30.04 -29.64
C MET A 140 43.41 30.19 -28.24
N ARG A 141 43.94 31.38 -27.89
CA ARG A 141 44.42 31.67 -26.54
C ARG A 141 43.27 31.86 -25.54
N ASP A 142 42.16 32.42 -26.01
CA ASP A 142 41.03 32.83 -25.18
C ASP A 142 40.01 31.68 -24.97
N ILE A 143 40.03 30.62 -25.81
CA ILE A 143 39.22 29.37 -25.67
C ILE A 143 39.25 28.78 -24.27
N ASP A 144 40.42 28.70 -23.62
CA ASP A 144 40.52 28.09 -22.28
C ASP A 144 39.79 28.91 -21.19
N GLY A 145 39.51 30.19 -21.48
CA GLY A 145 38.59 31.03 -20.71
C GLY A 145 37.12 30.81 -21.11
N GLU A 146 36.81 30.81 -22.40
CA GLU A 146 35.45 30.55 -22.92
C GLU A 146 34.91 29.18 -22.44
N ILE A 147 35.73 28.12 -22.49
CA ILE A 147 35.42 26.78 -21.96
C ILE A 147 35.20 26.80 -20.44
N ARG A 148 35.95 27.62 -19.69
CA ARG A 148 35.76 27.73 -18.24
C ARG A 148 34.44 28.41 -17.91
N VAL A 149 34.12 29.53 -18.55
CA VAL A 149 32.84 30.24 -18.38
C VAL A 149 31.67 29.35 -18.82
N PHE A 150 31.86 28.53 -19.87
CA PHE A 150 30.91 27.49 -20.25
C PHE A 150 30.68 26.49 -19.10
N TYR A 151 31.73 25.84 -18.56
CA TYR A 151 31.59 24.90 -17.43
C TYR A 151 31.01 25.56 -16.17
N GLU A 152 31.32 26.82 -15.89
CA GLU A 152 30.74 27.59 -14.78
C GLU A 152 29.23 27.80 -14.97
N LYS A 153 28.78 28.30 -16.14
CA LYS A 153 27.34 28.43 -16.45
C LYS A 153 26.62 27.08 -16.45
N PHE A 154 27.23 26.08 -17.06
CA PHE A 154 26.76 24.69 -17.15
C PHE A 154 26.54 24.07 -15.77
N SER A 155 27.48 24.25 -14.83
CA SER A 155 27.31 23.81 -13.43
C SER A 155 26.15 24.51 -12.72
N GLY A 156 25.82 25.75 -13.13
CA GLY A 156 24.66 26.50 -12.67
C GLY A 156 23.34 26.14 -13.35
N ALA A 157 23.37 25.59 -14.57
CA ALA A 157 22.18 25.29 -15.39
C ALA A 157 21.31 24.16 -14.79
N HIS A 158 21.87 23.29 -13.95
CA HIS A 158 21.11 22.34 -13.13
C HIS A 158 20.09 23.00 -12.16
N LYS A 159 20.13 24.32 -11.96
CA LYS A 159 19.28 25.05 -11.01
C LYS A 159 18.38 26.11 -11.63
N ASP A 160 18.45 26.31 -12.94
CA ASP A 160 17.78 27.41 -13.64
C ASP A 160 17.56 27.05 -15.13
N PRO A 161 16.31 26.78 -15.56
CA PRO A 161 15.97 26.44 -16.94
C PRO A 161 16.42 27.50 -17.97
N GLY A 162 16.38 28.79 -17.63
CA GLY A 162 16.79 29.87 -18.54
C GLY A 162 18.28 29.77 -18.93
N ARG A 163 19.11 29.24 -18.03
CA ARG A 163 20.55 29.11 -18.22
C ARG A 163 20.94 27.89 -19.06
N VAL A 164 20.03 26.94 -19.27
CA VAL A 164 20.20 25.85 -20.26
C VAL A 164 20.26 26.44 -21.68
N GLY A 165 19.45 27.45 -21.97
CA GLY A 165 19.48 28.18 -23.24
C GLY A 165 20.79 28.94 -23.45
N GLU A 166 21.28 29.65 -22.43
CA GLU A 166 22.59 30.31 -22.49
C GLU A 166 23.75 29.32 -22.70
N ALA A 167 23.73 28.19 -21.98
CA ALA A 167 24.74 27.15 -22.11
C ALA A 167 24.73 26.54 -23.52
N TYR A 168 23.55 26.33 -24.12
CA TYR A 168 23.47 25.87 -25.51
C TYR A 168 23.98 26.90 -26.52
N GLY A 169 23.69 28.20 -26.32
CA GLY A 169 24.25 29.26 -27.16
C GLY A 169 25.77 29.18 -27.21
N MET A 170 26.41 29.09 -26.04
CA MET A 170 27.87 28.92 -25.93
C MET A 170 28.37 27.59 -26.52
N PHE A 171 27.67 26.48 -26.30
CA PHE A 171 27.98 25.18 -26.93
C PHE A 171 27.92 25.27 -28.47
N SER A 172 26.93 25.96 -29.02
CA SER A 172 26.74 26.11 -30.46
C SER A 172 27.83 27.01 -31.07
N ASP A 173 28.16 28.12 -30.41
CA ASP A 173 29.28 29.00 -30.81
C ASP A 173 30.63 28.26 -30.77
N MET A 174 30.87 27.46 -29.73
CA MET A 174 32.06 26.60 -29.61
C MET A 174 32.10 25.51 -30.70
N SER A 175 30.96 24.89 -30.99
CA SER A 175 30.82 23.86 -32.04
C SER A 175 31.07 24.44 -33.43
N GLU A 176 30.55 25.63 -33.73
CA GLU A 176 30.76 26.32 -35.01
C GLU A 176 32.22 26.81 -35.14
N PHE A 177 32.80 27.30 -34.05
CA PHE A 177 34.22 27.63 -34.00
C PHE A 177 35.12 26.40 -34.21
N ARG A 178 34.80 25.23 -33.64
CA ARG A 178 35.49 23.95 -33.91
C ARG A 178 35.46 23.60 -35.40
N LEU A 179 34.28 23.69 -36.03
CA LEU A 179 34.12 23.44 -37.48
C LEU A 179 35.00 24.38 -38.32
N ARG A 180 35.09 25.67 -37.97
CA ARG A 180 36.00 26.64 -38.62
C ARG A 180 37.48 26.31 -38.43
N MET A 181 37.86 25.72 -37.29
CA MET A 181 39.27 25.48 -36.90
C MET A 181 39.87 24.12 -37.28
N TYR A 182 39.10 23.23 -37.91
CA TYR A 182 39.44 21.85 -38.28
C TYR A 182 40.71 21.62 -39.15
N LYS A 183 41.45 22.69 -39.48
CA LYS A 183 42.69 22.65 -40.29
C LYS A 183 43.96 23.04 -39.54
N HIS A 184 43.88 23.51 -38.29
CA HIS A 184 44.99 24.30 -37.71
C HIS A 184 45.52 23.89 -36.32
N ASN A 185 44.77 23.18 -35.45
CA ASN A 185 45.33 22.71 -34.17
C ASN A 185 44.51 21.60 -33.48
N ASN A 186 45.02 20.37 -33.39
CA ASN A 186 44.29 19.25 -32.76
C ASN A 186 44.04 19.46 -31.26
N ILE A 187 44.97 20.05 -30.51
CA ILE A 187 44.88 20.07 -29.03
C ILE A 187 43.65 20.85 -28.54
N SER A 188 43.28 21.93 -29.24
CA SER A 188 42.07 22.71 -28.92
C SER A 188 40.79 22.00 -29.37
N LEU A 189 40.82 21.20 -30.46
CA LEU A 189 39.67 20.44 -30.93
C LEU A 189 39.26 19.39 -29.89
N ASN A 190 40.22 18.59 -29.38
CA ASN A 190 39.96 17.59 -28.34
C ASN A 190 39.31 18.16 -27.06
N LYS A 191 39.62 19.43 -26.69
CA LYS A 191 38.98 20.09 -25.54
C LYS A 191 37.52 20.45 -25.82
N ILE A 192 37.23 20.95 -27.03
CA ILE A 192 35.86 21.29 -27.44
C ILE A 192 35.04 20.01 -27.62
N GLU A 193 35.60 18.97 -28.24
CA GLU A 193 34.98 17.64 -28.35
C GLU A 193 34.65 17.03 -26.98
N LYS A 194 35.52 17.20 -25.98
CA LYS A 194 35.18 16.80 -24.61
C LYS A 194 34.03 17.64 -24.04
N ALA A 195 34.10 18.97 -24.15
CA ALA A 195 33.04 19.85 -23.65
C ALA A 195 31.68 19.58 -24.33
N GLU A 196 31.68 19.22 -25.62
CA GLU A 196 30.49 18.78 -26.35
C GLU A 196 29.95 17.44 -25.83
N LEU A 197 30.82 16.46 -25.59
CA LEU A 197 30.44 15.16 -25.04
C LEU A 197 29.90 15.30 -23.60
N ASP A 198 30.58 16.07 -22.75
CA ASP A 198 30.16 16.39 -21.39
C ASP A 198 28.77 17.08 -21.42
N PHE A 199 28.52 17.98 -22.38
CA PHE A 199 27.20 18.64 -22.57
C PHE A 199 26.11 17.66 -22.99
N VAL A 200 26.38 16.76 -23.93
CA VAL A 200 25.43 15.71 -24.34
C VAL A 200 25.12 14.77 -23.16
N VAL A 201 26.13 14.38 -22.37
CA VAL A 201 25.93 13.58 -21.15
C VAL A 201 25.06 14.33 -20.13
N PHE A 202 25.24 15.64 -19.97
CA PHE A 202 24.40 16.49 -19.12
C PHE A 202 22.95 16.55 -19.62
N LEU A 203 22.69 16.73 -20.93
CA LEU A 203 21.32 16.72 -21.46
C LEU A 203 20.61 15.39 -21.22
N LEU A 204 21.35 14.27 -21.28
CA LEU A 204 20.84 12.95 -20.93
C LEU A 204 20.66 12.76 -19.41
N SER A 205 21.35 13.57 -18.59
CA SER A 205 21.25 13.59 -17.12
C SER A 205 20.06 14.40 -16.57
N ILE A 206 19.46 15.29 -17.36
CA ILE A 206 18.22 16.01 -16.99
C ILE A 206 17.03 15.04 -17.02
N ASP A 207 16.16 15.07 -16.01
CA ASP A 207 14.85 14.43 -16.09
C ASP A 207 13.85 15.38 -16.76
N LEU A 208 13.66 15.20 -18.06
CA LEU A 208 12.80 16.08 -18.87
C LEU A 208 11.31 15.95 -18.54
N ILE A 209 10.90 14.92 -17.79
CA ILE A 209 9.52 14.75 -17.32
C ILE A 209 9.31 15.54 -16.02
N GLU A 210 10.25 15.48 -15.08
CA GLU A 210 10.17 16.28 -13.85
C GLU A 210 10.50 17.78 -14.07
N ASN A 211 11.29 18.10 -15.09
CA ASN A 211 11.77 19.46 -15.39
C ASN A 211 11.16 19.97 -16.70
N MET A 212 9.83 20.01 -16.79
CA MET A 212 9.12 20.32 -18.05
C MET A 212 9.45 21.71 -18.63
N GLU A 213 9.78 22.69 -17.79
CA GLU A 213 10.27 24.00 -18.22
C GLU A 213 11.59 23.91 -19.02
N MET A 214 12.43 22.89 -18.76
CA MET A 214 13.62 22.61 -19.55
C MET A 214 13.31 21.85 -20.85
N ALA A 215 12.16 21.17 -20.96
CA ALA A 215 11.84 20.33 -22.12
C ALA A 215 11.76 21.15 -23.41
N GLY A 216 11.09 22.30 -23.40
CA GLY A 216 11.02 23.21 -24.56
C GLY A 216 12.40 23.72 -25.00
N ALA A 217 13.26 24.07 -24.04
CA ALA A 217 14.64 24.47 -24.32
C ALA A 217 15.44 23.31 -24.95
N VAL A 218 15.40 22.12 -24.35
CA VAL A 218 16.11 20.94 -24.85
C VAL A 218 15.56 20.45 -26.19
N GLY A 219 14.28 20.65 -26.50
CA GLY A 219 13.75 20.41 -27.85
C GLY A 219 14.23 21.41 -28.89
N GLY A 220 14.42 22.68 -28.52
CA GLY A 220 15.11 23.66 -29.36
C GLY A 220 16.55 23.21 -29.70
N ILE A 221 17.26 22.65 -28.71
CA ILE A 221 18.58 22.05 -28.89
C ILE A 221 18.51 20.86 -29.85
N VAL A 222 17.63 19.89 -29.58
CA VAL A 222 17.48 18.66 -30.38
C VAL A 222 17.16 18.99 -31.84
N LYS A 223 16.13 19.81 -32.10
CA LYS A 223 15.76 20.22 -33.47
C LYS A 223 16.90 20.93 -34.21
N SER A 224 17.64 21.79 -33.52
CA SER A 224 18.80 22.49 -34.07
C SER A 224 19.92 21.50 -34.45
N GLU A 225 20.20 20.50 -33.62
CA GLU A 225 21.24 19.50 -33.89
C GLU A 225 20.79 18.43 -34.91
N GLU A 226 19.48 18.12 -34.99
CA GLU A 226 18.91 17.23 -36.01
C GLU A 226 19.00 17.83 -37.42
N GLU A 227 18.74 19.13 -37.60
CA GLU A 227 18.92 19.76 -38.92
C GLU A 227 20.42 19.83 -39.29
N LYS A 228 21.33 20.01 -38.32
CA LYS A 228 22.79 19.84 -38.55
C LYS A 228 23.13 18.40 -38.96
N ASP A 229 22.52 17.38 -38.35
CA ASP A 229 22.65 15.97 -38.73
C ASP A 229 22.07 15.68 -40.12
N ARG A 230 20.96 16.33 -40.50
CA ARG A 230 20.34 16.23 -41.83
C ARG A 230 21.25 16.83 -42.91
N ILE A 231 21.75 18.04 -42.70
CA ILE A 231 22.74 18.69 -43.57
C ILE A 231 24.01 17.81 -43.68
N THR A 232 24.48 17.24 -42.57
CA THR A 232 25.59 16.28 -42.55
C THR A 232 25.32 15.08 -43.46
N LYS A 233 24.15 14.44 -43.35
CA LYS A 233 23.75 13.28 -44.18
C LYS A 233 23.72 13.64 -45.67
N ILE A 234 23.14 14.79 -46.03
CA ILE A 234 23.06 15.29 -47.42
C ILE A 234 24.47 15.58 -47.98
N VAL A 235 25.32 16.29 -47.22
CA VAL A 235 26.68 16.64 -47.63
C VAL A 235 27.57 15.39 -47.76
N LYS A 236 27.50 14.44 -46.82
CA LYS A 236 28.22 13.15 -46.92
C LYS A 236 27.76 12.33 -48.12
N ALA A 237 26.45 12.23 -48.39
CA ALA A 237 25.92 11.52 -49.57
C ALA A 237 26.40 12.13 -50.90
N ASN A 238 26.37 13.46 -51.02
CA ASN A 238 26.81 14.17 -52.23
C ASN A 238 28.34 14.21 -52.41
N ALA A 239 29.11 14.15 -51.31
CA ALA A 239 30.55 13.92 -51.38
C ALA A 239 30.85 12.51 -51.92
N LEU A 240 30.16 11.49 -51.40
CA LEU A 240 30.32 10.09 -51.81
C LEU A 240 29.98 9.88 -53.30
N SER A 241 28.89 10.47 -53.80
CA SER A 241 28.54 10.41 -55.23
C SER A 241 29.58 11.10 -56.12
N LYS A 242 30.10 12.27 -55.72
CA LYS A 242 31.18 12.97 -56.44
C LYS A 242 32.53 12.22 -56.40
N THR A 243 32.79 11.34 -55.42
CA THR A 243 33.89 10.36 -55.51
C THR A 243 33.58 9.21 -56.46
N ARG A 244 32.39 8.59 -56.38
CA ARG A 244 32.00 7.47 -57.26
C ARG A 244 32.04 7.86 -58.75
N ALA A 245 31.60 9.06 -59.09
CA ALA A 245 31.67 9.62 -60.45
C ALA A 245 33.10 9.92 -60.95
N LYS A 246 34.11 9.94 -60.07
CA LYS A 246 35.53 10.13 -60.43
C LYS A 246 36.32 8.81 -60.52
N THR A 247 35.83 7.75 -59.91
CA THR A 247 36.33 6.38 -60.12
C THR A 247 35.69 5.74 -61.37
N LYS A 248 36.51 5.17 -62.27
CA LYS A 248 36.06 4.65 -63.57
C LYS A 248 34.96 3.57 -63.55
N GLN A 249 34.64 2.97 -62.40
CA GLN A 249 33.58 1.96 -62.26
C GLN A 249 32.15 2.53 -62.14
N GLY A 250 31.96 3.85 -61.97
CA GLY A 250 30.63 4.45 -61.86
C GLY A 250 29.71 4.11 -63.05
N ALA A 251 30.26 4.15 -64.26
CA ALA A 251 29.56 3.87 -65.52
C ALA A 251 29.23 2.38 -65.76
N GLU A 252 29.65 1.49 -64.87
CA GLU A 252 29.40 0.03 -64.95
C GLU A 252 28.20 -0.34 -64.07
N CYS A 253 28.12 0.20 -62.84
CA CYS A 253 26.94 0.06 -61.99
C CYS A 253 25.69 0.74 -62.57
N GLU A 254 25.82 1.88 -63.27
CA GLU A 254 24.70 2.54 -63.94
C GLU A 254 24.16 1.74 -65.15
N ARG A 255 24.92 0.77 -65.68
CA ARG A 255 24.41 -0.18 -66.67
C ARG A 255 23.70 -1.35 -66.02
N MET A 256 24.27 -1.94 -64.97
CA MET A 256 23.62 -3.04 -64.24
C MET A 256 22.28 -2.62 -63.62
N ALA A 257 22.18 -1.37 -63.12
CA ALA A 257 20.94 -0.81 -62.59
C ALA A 257 19.88 -0.45 -63.66
N ALA A 258 20.16 -0.65 -64.95
CA ALA A 258 19.21 -0.47 -66.05
C ALA A 258 18.59 -1.80 -66.53
N ASP A 259 19.26 -2.94 -66.33
CA ASP A 259 18.76 -4.27 -66.71
C ASP A 259 17.82 -4.87 -65.63
N ASP A 260 18.14 -4.71 -64.33
CA ASP A 260 17.25 -5.12 -63.24
C ASP A 260 16.12 -4.10 -63.04
N GLY A 261 14.99 -4.32 -63.73
CA GLY A 261 13.85 -3.40 -63.86
C GLY A 261 13.02 -3.11 -62.59
N LEU A 262 13.64 -2.60 -61.52
CA LEU A 262 12.97 -2.25 -60.27
C LEU A 262 12.26 -0.88 -60.37
N MET A 263 11.04 -0.87 -60.91
CA MET A 263 10.12 0.28 -60.97
C MET A 263 9.74 0.81 -59.57
N ILE A 264 10.57 1.67 -58.98
CA ILE A 264 10.20 2.45 -57.78
C ILE A 264 9.14 3.50 -58.17
N ARG A 265 7.87 3.14 -58.00
CA ARG A 265 6.75 4.08 -58.07
C ARG A 265 6.92 5.15 -56.99
N LYS A 266 7.00 6.43 -57.38
CA LYS A 266 6.88 7.55 -56.45
C LYS A 266 5.45 7.63 -55.92
N ALA A 267 5.25 7.27 -54.66
CA ALA A 267 4.12 7.80 -53.90
C ALA A 267 4.33 9.30 -53.67
N GLY A 268 3.24 10.08 -53.65
CA GLY A 268 3.28 11.55 -53.61
C GLY A 268 3.15 12.17 -52.22
N THR A 269 2.96 13.49 -52.20
CA THR A 269 2.72 14.39 -51.04
C THR A 269 3.85 14.44 -49.98
N ASP A 270 4.44 15.59 -49.63
CA ASP A 270 4.24 16.97 -50.12
C ASP A 270 5.53 17.81 -50.07
N SER A 271 5.52 18.93 -50.80
CA SER A 271 6.45 20.08 -50.68
C SER A 271 7.96 19.82 -50.71
N ALA A 272 8.42 18.74 -51.33
CA ALA A 272 9.85 18.51 -51.62
C ALA A 272 10.38 19.53 -52.64
N VAL A 273 10.82 20.70 -52.17
CA VAL A 273 11.53 21.71 -52.96
C VAL A 273 12.76 21.06 -53.58
N GLN A 274 12.77 20.89 -54.90
CA GLN A 274 13.95 20.45 -55.64
C GLN A 274 14.97 21.59 -55.67
N ALA A 275 15.77 21.67 -54.61
CA ALA A 275 16.98 22.48 -54.55
C ALA A 275 17.82 22.27 -55.83
N SER A 276 18.16 23.35 -56.52
CA SER A 276 18.87 23.25 -57.79
C SER A 276 20.27 22.64 -57.61
N PRO A 277 20.85 22.02 -58.65
CA PRO A 277 22.21 21.48 -58.57
C PRO A 277 23.24 22.53 -58.11
N GLU A 278 23.08 23.80 -58.51
CA GLU A 278 23.92 24.92 -58.08
C GLU A 278 23.74 25.23 -56.59
N TYR A 279 22.50 25.23 -56.08
CA TYR A 279 22.25 25.45 -54.65
C TYR A 279 22.84 24.33 -53.78
N ILE A 280 22.78 23.08 -54.24
CA ILE A 280 23.40 21.93 -53.58
C ILE A 280 24.94 21.99 -53.69
N GLU A 281 25.49 22.41 -54.83
CA GLU A 281 26.94 22.65 -55.01
C GLU A 281 27.45 23.75 -54.07
N GLU A 282 26.74 24.89 -53.99
CA GLU A 282 27.13 26.01 -53.14
C GLU A 282 26.97 25.67 -51.65
N ILE A 283 25.94 24.90 -51.26
CA ILE A 283 25.85 24.26 -49.93
C ILE A 283 27.08 23.37 -49.68
N CYS A 284 27.44 22.46 -50.58
CA CYS A 284 28.61 21.59 -50.41
C CYS A 284 29.94 22.38 -50.38
N ARG A 285 29.98 23.56 -51.01
CA ARG A 285 31.14 24.46 -51.06
C ARG A 285 31.29 25.26 -49.77
N ILE A 286 30.20 25.77 -49.21
CA ILE A 286 30.13 26.49 -47.92
C ILE A 286 30.35 25.49 -46.76
N PHE A 287 29.65 24.36 -46.78
CA PHE A 287 29.59 23.40 -45.68
C PHE A 287 30.55 22.22 -45.80
N ARG A 288 31.74 22.40 -46.40
CA ARG A 288 32.80 21.35 -46.47
C ARG A 288 33.14 20.74 -45.11
N HIS A 289 32.96 21.52 -44.04
CA HIS A 289 33.15 21.13 -42.65
C HIS A 289 32.25 19.94 -42.24
N TYR A 290 31.03 19.88 -42.81
CA TYR A 290 30.05 18.83 -42.53
C TYR A 290 30.37 17.49 -43.24
N VAL A 291 31.34 17.45 -44.16
CA VAL A 291 31.82 16.18 -44.75
C VAL A 291 32.46 15.29 -43.68
N ASN A 292 33.10 15.89 -42.67
CA ASN A 292 33.81 15.18 -41.61
C ASN A 292 33.06 15.13 -40.28
N ARG A 293 31.97 15.90 -40.10
CA ARG A 293 31.14 15.87 -38.89
C ARG A 293 30.40 14.53 -38.80
N ASP A 294 30.41 13.89 -37.64
CA ASP A 294 29.60 12.69 -37.42
C ASP A 294 28.18 13.00 -36.97
N VAL A 295 27.26 12.12 -37.32
CA VAL A 295 25.83 12.23 -37.01
C VAL A 295 25.67 11.92 -35.52
N LEU A 296 25.21 12.90 -34.75
CA LEU A 296 25.12 12.75 -33.30
C LEU A 296 23.91 11.94 -32.85
N GLY A 297 22.80 11.94 -33.60
CA GLY A 297 21.57 11.23 -33.24
C GLY A 297 21.03 11.68 -31.88
N LEU A 298 21.04 12.99 -31.62
CA LEU A 298 20.74 13.53 -30.29
C LEU A 298 19.30 13.22 -29.85
N SER A 299 18.34 13.28 -30.78
CA SER A 299 16.95 12.89 -30.54
C SER A 299 16.82 11.43 -30.09
N ASP A 300 17.39 10.48 -30.86
CA ASP A 300 17.41 9.05 -30.51
C ASP A 300 18.01 8.81 -29.11
N LYS A 301 19.10 9.52 -28.78
CA LYS A 301 19.77 9.44 -27.47
C LYS A 301 18.90 10.00 -26.34
N VAL A 302 18.26 11.16 -26.52
CA VAL A 302 17.37 11.76 -25.52
C VAL A 302 16.13 10.89 -25.31
N ILE A 303 15.53 10.38 -26.38
CA ILE A 303 14.42 9.42 -26.34
C ILE A 303 14.84 8.12 -25.63
N ALA A 304 16.05 7.60 -25.88
CA ALA A 304 16.59 6.45 -25.16
C ALA A 304 16.83 6.74 -23.67
N GLY A 305 17.28 7.95 -23.32
CA GLY A 305 17.44 8.43 -21.95
C GLY A 305 16.11 8.49 -21.20
N ILE A 306 15.09 9.12 -21.80
CA ILE A 306 13.70 9.13 -21.31
C ILE A 306 13.21 7.68 -21.09
N LYS A 307 13.32 6.82 -22.10
CA LYS A 307 12.93 5.39 -22.02
C LYS A 307 13.71 4.60 -20.96
N SER A 308 14.93 5.00 -20.61
CA SER A 308 15.68 4.41 -19.50
C SER A 308 15.16 4.89 -18.14
N ARG A 309 14.85 6.18 -18.00
CA ARG A 309 14.27 6.76 -16.77
C ARG A 309 12.92 6.14 -16.45
N ILE A 310 12.05 6.00 -17.45
CA ILE A 310 10.71 5.39 -17.31
C ILE A 310 10.81 3.98 -16.70
N ARG A 311 11.72 3.14 -17.21
CA ARG A 311 11.94 1.79 -16.68
C ARG A 311 12.45 1.80 -15.24
N ASN A 312 13.35 2.72 -14.91
CA ASN A 312 13.84 2.86 -13.54
C ASN A 312 12.72 3.33 -12.58
N LYS A 313 11.94 4.36 -12.95
CA LYS A 313 10.82 4.88 -12.16
C LYS A 313 9.75 3.83 -11.89
N VAL A 314 9.33 3.09 -12.93
CA VAL A 314 8.33 2.00 -12.80
C VAL A 314 8.78 0.91 -11.83
N ALA A 315 10.08 0.62 -11.77
CA ALA A 315 10.64 -0.36 -10.85
C ALA A 315 10.81 0.14 -9.40
N THR A 316 10.65 1.43 -9.11
CA THR A 316 11.02 2.03 -7.80
C THR A 316 9.96 2.88 -7.12
N ASP A 317 9.19 3.72 -7.85
CA ASP A 317 8.18 4.60 -7.27
C ASP A 317 6.98 4.82 -8.20
N TYR A 318 5.90 4.08 -7.95
CA TYR A 318 4.60 4.27 -8.61
C TYR A 318 4.04 5.70 -8.45
N SER A 319 4.41 6.42 -7.38
CA SER A 319 3.97 7.81 -7.13
C SER A 319 4.63 8.81 -8.09
N SER A 320 5.84 8.52 -8.57
CA SER A 320 6.48 9.29 -9.65
C SER A 320 5.75 9.07 -10.96
N VAL A 321 5.36 7.82 -11.27
CA VAL A 321 4.63 7.47 -12.50
C VAL A 321 3.26 8.16 -12.58
N ILE A 322 2.52 8.28 -11.47
CA ILE A 322 1.26 9.05 -11.46
C ILE A 322 1.51 10.54 -11.72
N ARG A 323 2.48 11.16 -11.03
CA ARG A 323 2.83 12.58 -11.24
C ARG A 323 3.30 12.86 -12.67
N ASP A 324 4.06 11.95 -13.26
CA ASP A 324 4.50 12.01 -14.65
C ASP A 324 3.28 12.00 -15.61
N MET A 325 2.28 11.12 -15.36
CA MET A 325 1.03 11.07 -16.14
C MET A 325 0.13 12.29 -15.97
N GLU A 326 0.10 12.88 -14.78
CA GLU A 326 -0.67 14.09 -14.47
C GLU A 326 -0.09 15.33 -15.16
N ALA A 327 1.24 15.42 -15.26
CA ALA A 327 1.93 16.58 -15.83
C ALA A 327 2.10 16.52 -17.36
N LEU A 328 2.20 15.32 -17.95
CA LEU A 328 2.47 15.11 -19.39
C LEU A 328 1.58 15.91 -20.38
N PRO A 329 0.27 16.17 -20.16
CA PRO A 329 -0.56 16.95 -21.10
C PRO A 329 -0.16 18.41 -21.23
N GLY A 330 0.37 19.01 -20.16
CA GLY A 330 0.88 20.38 -20.17
C GLY A 330 2.34 20.48 -20.62
N SER A 331 2.95 19.37 -21.03
CA SER A 331 4.38 19.31 -21.29
C SER A 331 4.75 19.70 -22.72
N ASP A 332 5.77 20.56 -22.84
CA ASP A 332 6.37 20.91 -24.13
C ASP A 332 7.12 19.72 -24.78
N ILE A 333 7.18 18.54 -24.15
CA ILE A 333 7.92 17.34 -24.60
C ILE A 333 7.57 16.93 -26.05
N THR A 334 6.40 17.34 -26.55
CA THR A 334 6.01 17.30 -27.98
C THR A 334 7.06 17.84 -28.95
N CYS A 335 8.01 18.67 -28.49
CA CYS A 335 9.13 19.15 -29.28
C CYS A 335 10.28 18.13 -29.46
N ILE A 336 10.30 17.01 -28.73
CA ILE A 336 11.31 15.94 -28.81
C ILE A 336 10.67 14.60 -29.23
N ALA A 337 9.50 14.29 -28.68
CA ALA A 337 8.73 13.10 -29.03
C ALA A 337 7.23 13.39 -28.88
N GLU A 338 6.37 12.77 -29.69
CA GLU A 338 4.93 12.84 -29.46
C GLU A 338 4.62 12.32 -28.05
N GLY A 339 3.91 13.09 -27.22
CA GLY A 339 3.59 12.68 -25.85
C GLY A 339 2.86 11.33 -25.80
N LYS A 340 2.06 11.05 -26.84
CA LYS A 340 1.42 9.76 -27.11
C LYS A 340 2.41 8.58 -27.11
N ASP A 341 3.61 8.74 -27.68
CA ASP A 341 4.62 7.67 -27.71
C ASP A 341 5.33 7.49 -26.38
N VAL A 342 5.49 8.56 -25.59
CA VAL A 342 5.97 8.48 -24.21
C VAL A 342 4.96 7.68 -23.36
N ILE A 343 3.67 7.98 -23.50
CA ILE A 343 2.57 7.27 -22.81
C ILE A 343 2.43 5.82 -23.29
N ASN A 344 2.53 5.57 -24.60
CA ASN A 344 2.58 4.20 -25.15
C ASN A 344 3.76 3.40 -24.55
N TYR A 345 4.91 4.05 -24.35
CA TYR A 345 6.07 3.42 -23.73
C TYR A 345 5.85 3.14 -22.23
N TYR A 346 5.29 4.08 -21.45
CA TYR A 346 4.87 3.82 -20.07
C TYR A 346 3.90 2.64 -19.99
N ASN A 347 2.83 2.65 -20.80
CA ASN A 347 1.86 1.55 -20.87
C ASN A 347 2.54 0.20 -21.16
N GLY A 348 3.50 0.16 -22.09
CA GLY A 348 4.26 -1.05 -22.43
C GLY A 348 5.16 -1.54 -21.29
N VAL A 349 5.90 -0.63 -20.64
CA VAL A 349 6.79 -0.95 -19.51
C VAL A 349 6.00 -1.40 -18.29
N LEU A 350 4.90 -0.71 -17.95
CA LEU A 350 4.02 -1.08 -16.85
C LEU A 350 3.36 -2.44 -17.06
N LYS A 351 2.88 -2.73 -18.29
CA LYS A 351 2.33 -4.05 -18.63
C LYS A 351 3.35 -5.16 -18.48
N GLU A 352 4.59 -4.97 -18.92
CA GLU A 352 5.63 -5.99 -18.77
C GLU A 352 6.05 -6.17 -17.30
N HIS A 353 6.17 -5.07 -16.54
CA HIS A 353 6.44 -5.09 -15.10
C HIS A 353 5.38 -5.91 -14.35
N PHE A 354 4.09 -5.61 -14.56
CA PHE A 354 3.00 -6.35 -13.92
C PHE A 354 2.78 -7.77 -14.46
N ARG A 355 3.22 -8.09 -15.69
CA ARG A 355 3.21 -9.45 -16.23
C ARG A 355 4.27 -10.35 -15.59
N VAL A 356 5.35 -9.76 -15.05
CA VAL A 356 6.46 -10.47 -14.40
C VAL A 356 6.40 -10.35 -12.87
N ALA A 357 5.63 -9.41 -12.32
CA ALA A 357 5.42 -9.23 -10.89
C ALA A 357 4.72 -10.42 -10.24
N ASN A 358 5.47 -11.19 -9.45
CA ASN A 358 4.91 -12.22 -8.57
C ASN A 358 4.61 -11.62 -7.19
N PHE A 359 3.36 -11.18 -6.98
CA PHE A 359 2.94 -10.59 -5.71
C PHE A 359 2.95 -11.64 -4.58
N SER A 360 3.72 -11.38 -3.53
CA SER A 360 3.98 -12.31 -2.42
C SER A 360 3.13 -12.03 -1.19
N ASP A 361 2.64 -10.81 -1.03
CA ASP A 361 1.79 -10.38 0.08
C ASP A 361 0.54 -9.61 -0.39
N PRO A 362 -0.63 -9.74 0.26
CA PRO A 362 -1.84 -8.98 -0.11
C PRO A 362 -1.63 -7.45 -0.12
N GLY A 363 -0.73 -6.91 0.71
CA GLY A 363 -0.37 -5.49 0.70
C GLY A 363 0.34 -5.04 -0.57
N GLU A 364 1.03 -5.93 -1.28
CA GLU A 364 1.62 -5.65 -2.60
C GLU A 364 0.54 -5.62 -3.68
N VAL A 365 -0.37 -6.61 -3.66
CA VAL A 365 -1.53 -6.66 -4.58
C VAL A 365 -2.43 -5.44 -4.38
N LEU A 366 -2.67 -5.01 -3.13
CA LEU A 366 -3.50 -3.85 -2.83
C LEU A 366 -2.89 -2.54 -3.34
N LYS A 367 -1.57 -2.36 -3.21
CA LYS A 367 -0.84 -1.23 -3.80
C LYS A 367 -0.92 -1.23 -5.33
N ALA A 368 -0.84 -2.40 -5.97
CA ALA A 368 -1.02 -2.51 -7.41
C ALA A 368 -2.46 -2.19 -7.85
N LEU A 369 -3.47 -2.63 -7.09
CA LEU A 369 -4.89 -2.31 -7.34
C LEU A 369 -5.22 -0.83 -7.10
N GLU A 370 -4.58 -0.16 -6.14
CA GLU A 370 -4.71 1.29 -5.94
C GLU A 370 -3.99 2.06 -7.05
N PHE A 371 -2.78 1.63 -7.45
CA PHE A 371 -2.05 2.23 -8.56
C PHE A 371 -2.83 2.14 -9.88
N GLU A 372 -3.41 0.98 -10.22
CA GLU A 372 -4.22 0.83 -11.44
C GLU A 372 -5.40 1.81 -11.45
N GLU A 373 -6.09 1.96 -10.31
CA GLU A 373 -7.25 2.83 -10.19
C GLU A 373 -6.86 4.32 -10.34
N ARG A 374 -5.74 4.74 -9.73
CA ARG A 374 -5.16 6.09 -9.91
C ARG A 374 -4.61 6.31 -11.32
N TYR A 375 -3.94 5.33 -11.90
CA TYR A 375 -3.34 5.42 -13.24
C TYR A 375 -4.41 5.50 -14.32
N VAL A 376 -5.46 4.67 -14.25
CA VAL A 376 -6.60 4.75 -15.16
C VAL A 376 -7.36 6.07 -14.99
N ALA A 377 -7.51 6.59 -13.77
CA ALA A 377 -8.10 7.91 -13.54
C ALA A 377 -7.26 9.04 -14.18
N ALA A 378 -5.96 9.11 -13.90
CA ALA A 378 -5.07 10.11 -14.50
C ALA A 378 -5.01 10.00 -16.03
N ASN A 379 -4.85 8.79 -16.56
CA ASN A 379 -4.80 8.51 -18.00
C ASN A 379 -6.11 8.88 -18.70
N SER A 380 -7.28 8.58 -18.11
CA SER A 380 -8.59 8.91 -18.70
C SER A 380 -9.00 10.37 -18.59
N ALA A 381 -8.55 11.09 -17.56
CA ALA A 381 -8.74 12.55 -17.46
C ALA A 381 -7.93 13.31 -18.53
N ASN A 382 -6.76 12.76 -18.88
CA ASN A 382 -5.74 13.45 -19.67
C ASN A 382 -5.67 12.99 -21.13
N PHE A 383 -6.02 11.73 -21.43
CA PHE A 383 -5.81 11.11 -22.74
C PHE A 383 -7.00 10.22 -23.15
N VAL A 384 -7.28 10.17 -24.46
CA VAL A 384 -8.48 9.53 -25.02
C VAL A 384 -8.50 8.00 -24.85
N ASN A 385 -7.34 7.35 -24.70
CA ASN A 385 -7.20 5.89 -24.69
C ASN A 385 -6.80 5.35 -23.31
N ALA A 386 -7.73 5.42 -22.36
CA ALA A 386 -7.62 4.76 -21.07
C ALA A 386 -7.32 3.25 -21.27
N THR A 387 -6.09 2.85 -20.96
CA THR A 387 -5.59 1.50 -21.24
C THR A 387 -5.38 0.74 -19.93
N GLN A 388 -6.20 -0.28 -19.69
CA GLN A 388 -6.04 -1.23 -18.59
C GLN A 388 -4.66 -1.90 -18.67
N LEU A 389 -3.91 -1.90 -17.56
CA LEU A 389 -2.57 -2.50 -17.45
C LEU A 389 -2.65 -3.95 -16.99
N MET A 390 -3.57 -4.26 -16.07
CA MET A 390 -3.67 -5.56 -15.38
C MET A 390 -5.07 -6.15 -15.41
N ASP A 391 -5.18 -7.48 -15.34
CA ASP A 391 -6.46 -8.11 -14.98
C ASP A 391 -6.76 -7.86 -13.49
N THR A 392 -7.59 -6.85 -13.25
CA THR A 392 -8.00 -6.47 -11.90
C THR A 392 -8.91 -7.51 -11.25
N SER A 393 -9.60 -8.37 -11.99
CA SER A 393 -10.40 -9.44 -11.40
C SER A 393 -9.50 -10.53 -10.85
N ALA A 394 -8.54 -11.01 -11.65
CA ALA A 394 -7.57 -12.01 -11.21
C ALA A 394 -6.78 -11.54 -9.97
N LEU A 395 -6.37 -10.27 -9.92
CA LEU A 395 -5.70 -9.69 -8.76
C LEU A 395 -6.62 -9.53 -7.54
N ILE A 396 -7.89 -9.15 -7.73
CA ILE A 396 -8.88 -9.12 -6.64
C ILE A 396 -9.08 -10.52 -6.06
N ASP A 397 -9.18 -11.55 -6.88
CA ASP A 397 -9.43 -12.92 -6.42
C ASP A 397 -8.18 -13.58 -5.81
N ALA A 398 -6.98 -13.27 -6.31
CA ALA A 398 -5.73 -13.62 -5.65
C ALA A 398 -5.60 -12.94 -4.26
N TYR A 399 -5.85 -11.62 -4.18
CA TYR A 399 -5.89 -10.90 -2.90
C TYR A 399 -6.90 -11.55 -1.94
N CYS A 400 -8.12 -11.87 -2.42
CA CYS A 400 -9.15 -12.49 -1.60
C CYS A 400 -8.66 -13.82 -1.04
N THR A 401 -8.13 -14.70 -1.88
CA THR A 401 -7.63 -16.03 -1.47
C THR A 401 -6.58 -15.91 -0.35
N MET A 402 -5.51 -15.15 -0.59
CA MET A 402 -4.42 -14.95 0.37
C MET A 402 -4.89 -14.26 1.66
N THR A 403 -5.86 -13.35 1.58
CA THR A 403 -6.40 -12.63 2.74
C THR A 403 -7.36 -13.52 3.54
N PHE A 404 -8.17 -14.34 2.87
CA PHE A 404 -9.09 -15.28 3.51
C PHE A 404 -8.30 -16.36 4.25
N GLU A 405 -7.26 -16.94 3.63
CA GLU A 405 -6.37 -17.92 4.27
C GLU A 405 -5.71 -17.35 5.53
N LYS A 406 -5.16 -16.12 5.47
CA LYS A 406 -4.60 -15.44 6.64
C LYS A 406 -5.64 -15.21 7.73
N ILE A 407 -6.83 -14.71 7.38
CA ILE A 407 -7.92 -14.44 8.35
C ILE A 407 -8.40 -15.74 9.01
N SER A 408 -8.69 -16.79 8.24
CA SER A 408 -9.12 -18.09 8.78
C SER A 408 -8.05 -18.71 9.68
N GLY A 409 -6.78 -18.69 9.27
CA GLY A 409 -5.66 -19.16 10.09
C GLY A 409 -5.52 -18.39 11.41
N TRP A 410 -5.62 -17.06 11.36
CA TRP A 410 -5.59 -16.23 12.58
C TRP A 410 -6.80 -16.46 13.49
N MET A 411 -8.02 -16.56 12.94
CA MET A 411 -9.22 -16.81 13.72
C MET A 411 -9.25 -18.23 14.32
N GLN A 412 -8.71 -19.23 13.62
CA GLN A 412 -8.52 -20.57 14.20
C GLN A 412 -7.48 -20.59 15.33
N ASN A 413 -6.36 -19.85 15.19
CA ASN A 413 -5.37 -19.74 16.26
C ASN A 413 -5.94 -19.06 17.53
N ILE A 414 -6.72 -17.98 17.35
CA ILE A 414 -7.41 -17.28 18.45
C ILE A 414 -8.46 -18.20 19.09
N LYS A 415 -9.29 -18.87 18.27
CA LYS A 415 -10.28 -19.86 18.72
C LYS A 415 -9.63 -20.97 19.56
N HIS A 416 -8.52 -21.53 19.07
CA HIS A 416 -7.83 -22.65 19.72
C HIS A 416 -7.36 -22.26 21.12
N LYS A 417 -6.68 -21.11 21.29
CA LYS A 417 -6.26 -20.60 22.60
C LYS A 417 -7.42 -20.40 23.57
N ILE A 418 -8.54 -19.83 23.11
CA ILE A 418 -9.69 -19.54 23.96
C ILE A 418 -10.34 -20.85 24.44
N ILE A 419 -10.49 -21.84 23.54
CA ILE A 419 -11.03 -23.16 23.87
C ILE A 419 -10.04 -23.95 24.75
N GLU A 420 -8.75 -23.91 24.45
CA GLU A 420 -7.69 -24.52 25.26
C GLU A 420 -7.70 -23.96 26.68
N SER A 421 -7.71 -22.63 26.85
CA SER A 421 -7.82 -21.98 28.15
C SER A 421 -9.13 -22.35 28.87
N PHE A 422 -10.26 -22.41 28.15
CA PHE A 422 -11.57 -22.80 28.71
C PHE A 422 -11.63 -24.26 29.18
N LEU A 423 -10.90 -25.18 28.54
CA LEU A 423 -10.80 -26.59 28.94
C LEU A 423 -9.66 -26.84 29.94
N ALA A 424 -8.64 -25.97 29.93
CA ALA A 424 -7.56 -25.96 30.90
C ALA A 424 -8.08 -25.47 32.26
N ARG A 425 -8.57 -24.23 32.37
CA ARG A 425 -8.98 -23.60 33.65
C ARG A 425 -7.90 -23.71 34.75
N ASP A 426 -6.63 -23.79 34.35
CA ASP A 426 -5.49 -23.94 35.26
C ASP A 426 -5.16 -22.61 35.99
N SER A 427 -5.80 -21.51 35.60
CA SER A 427 -5.75 -20.19 36.22
C SER A 427 -7.12 -19.50 36.20
N ILE A 428 -7.35 -18.56 37.12
CA ILE A 428 -8.52 -17.65 37.06
C ILE A 428 -8.46 -16.83 35.75
N PRO A 429 -9.60 -16.55 35.07
CA PRO A 429 -9.63 -15.67 33.90
C PRO A 429 -8.97 -14.31 34.13
N ALA A 430 -8.35 -13.77 33.08
CA ALA A 430 -7.79 -12.42 33.11
C ALA A 430 -8.89 -11.37 33.35
N THR A 431 -8.50 -10.25 33.97
CA THR A 431 -9.40 -9.12 34.23
C THR A 431 -8.96 -7.86 33.50
N ASP A 432 -9.92 -6.99 33.16
CA ASP A 432 -9.65 -5.65 32.65
C ASP A 432 -9.46 -4.60 33.77
N GLU A 433 -9.40 -3.32 33.38
CA GLU A 433 -9.26 -2.16 34.28
C GLU A 433 -10.42 -2.04 35.29
N GLU A 434 -11.62 -2.53 34.95
CA GLU A 434 -12.79 -2.58 35.83
C GLU A 434 -12.82 -3.86 36.71
N SER A 435 -11.74 -4.65 36.69
CA SER A 435 -11.63 -5.96 37.36
C SER A 435 -12.64 -7.02 36.87
N LYS A 436 -13.19 -6.85 35.65
CA LYS A 436 -14.18 -7.75 35.04
C LYS A 436 -13.48 -8.81 34.20
N PHE A 437 -13.99 -10.04 34.21
CA PHE A 437 -13.33 -11.14 33.48
C PHE A 437 -13.44 -10.93 31.97
N ILE A 438 -12.32 -11.04 31.25
CA ILE A 438 -12.22 -10.90 29.79
C ILE A 438 -11.08 -11.78 29.25
N SER A 439 -11.16 -12.24 28.00
CA SER A 439 -10.02 -12.88 27.33
C SER A 439 -9.32 -11.87 26.41
N LEU A 440 -8.00 -11.75 26.59
CA LEU A 440 -7.15 -10.85 25.81
C LEU A 440 -7.06 -11.25 24.33
N ASP A 441 -7.22 -12.54 24.01
CA ASP A 441 -7.23 -13.01 22.61
C ASP A 441 -8.46 -12.53 21.83
N PHE A 442 -9.58 -12.22 22.48
CA PHE A 442 -10.71 -11.52 21.83
C PHE A 442 -10.40 -10.04 21.55
N VAL A 443 -9.56 -9.38 22.35
CA VAL A 443 -9.12 -7.99 22.07
C VAL A 443 -8.19 -8.00 20.83
N ASN A 444 -7.25 -8.95 20.79
CA ASN A 444 -6.37 -9.17 19.63
C ASN A 444 -7.16 -9.42 18.33
N LEU A 445 -8.29 -10.13 18.40
CA LEU A 445 -9.18 -10.40 17.26
C LEU A 445 -9.74 -9.11 16.64
N LEU A 446 -10.09 -8.11 17.44
CA LEU A 446 -10.67 -6.85 16.96
C LEU A 446 -9.65 -5.99 16.22
N GLU A 447 -8.45 -5.84 16.78
CA GLU A 447 -7.37 -5.11 16.12
C GLU A 447 -7.04 -5.74 14.77
N LEU A 448 -6.98 -7.07 14.74
CA LEU A 448 -6.76 -7.85 13.53
C LEU A 448 -7.86 -7.62 12.48
N ILE A 449 -9.14 -7.74 12.85
CA ILE A 449 -10.28 -7.46 11.96
C ILE A 449 -10.23 -6.04 11.40
N ARG A 450 -10.01 -5.04 12.26
CA ARG A 450 -9.89 -3.63 11.85
C ARG A 450 -8.73 -3.44 10.88
N ASN A 451 -7.56 -4.00 11.19
CA ASN A 451 -6.35 -3.84 10.37
C ASN A 451 -6.46 -4.52 8.99
N GLN A 452 -7.37 -5.50 8.80
CA GLN A 452 -7.68 -6.06 7.47
C GLN A 452 -8.76 -5.30 6.70
N LEU A 453 -9.71 -4.64 7.39
CA LEU A 453 -10.81 -3.90 6.76
C LEU A 453 -10.47 -2.44 6.44
N GLU A 454 -9.65 -1.78 7.27
CA GLU A 454 -9.30 -0.37 7.11
C GLU A 454 -8.64 -0.04 5.75
N PRO A 455 -7.67 -0.84 5.25
CA PRO A 455 -7.04 -0.59 3.94
C PRO A 455 -8.01 -0.75 2.76
N LEU A 456 -9.14 -1.43 2.95
CA LEU A 456 -10.08 -1.79 1.89
C LEU A 456 -11.18 -0.74 1.65
N ARG A 457 -11.23 0.33 2.45
CA ARG A 457 -12.27 1.37 2.39
C ARG A 457 -12.43 2.01 1.00
N PHE A 458 -11.37 2.10 0.20
CA PHE A 458 -11.47 2.63 -1.17
C PHE A 458 -12.28 1.72 -2.10
N LYS A 459 -12.13 0.40 -1.99
CA LYS A 459 -12.68 -0.58 -2.95
C LYS A 459 -13.86 -1.35 -2.37
N LYS A 460 -15.02 -0.69 -2.29
CA LYS A 460 -16.28 -1.18 -1.68
C LYS A 460 -16.68 -2.63 -2.02
N ALA A 461 -16.38 -3.12 -3.23
CA ALA A 461 -16.67 -4.50 -3.63
C ALA A 461 -15.73 -5.52 -2.93
N LEU A 462 -14.44 -5.20 -2.84
CA LEU A 462 -13.44 -6.01 -2.14
C LEU A 462 -13.62 -5.95 -0.62
N TYR A 463 -13.91 -4.77 -0.07
CA TYR A 463 -14.34 -4.60 1.32
C TYR A 463 -15.48 -5.56 1.69
N ARG A 464 -16.52 -5.65 0.83
CA ARG A 464 -17.65 -6.56 1.04
C ARG A 464 -17.25 -8.04 0.97
N LYS A 465 -16.38 -8.45 0.04
CA LYS A 465 -15.86 -9.83 -0.03
C LYS A 465 -15.17 -10.22 1.29
N VAL A 466 -14.21 -9.41 1.75
CA VAL A 466 -13.43 -9.67 2.98
C VAL A 466 -14.29 -9.60 4.24
N ARG A 467 -15.16 -8.60 4.35
CA ARG A 467 -16.12 -8.49 5.45
C ARG A 467 -17.01 -9.72 5.57
N ASN A 468 -17.56 -10.22 4.45
CA ASN A 468 -18.43 -11.39 4.47
C ASN A 468 -17.69 -12.66 4.90
N HIS A 469 -16.40 -12.80 4.56
CA HIS A 469 -15.54 -13.88 5.07
C HIS A 469 -15.35 -13.79 6.58
N ILE A 470 -15.03 -12.60 7.11
CA ILE A 470 -14.90 -12.35 8.56
C ILE A 470 -16.22 -12.64 9.31
N VAL A 471 -17.38 -12.30 8.73
CA VAL A 471 -18.70 -12.63 9.30
C VAL A 471 -18.94 -14.15 9.35
N GLY A 472 -18.45 -14.89 8.37
CA GLY A 472 -18.47 -16.37 8.37
C GLY A 472 -17.60 -16.95 9.49
N GLU A 473 -16.32 -16.58 9.54
CA GLU A 473 -15.37 -17.04 10.57
C GLU A 473 -15.80 -16.64 12.00
N ALA A 474 -16.38 -15.45 12.18
CA ALA A 474 -16.95 -15.02 13.46
C ALA A 474 -18.20 -15.85 13.86
N SER A 475 -19.00 -16.30 12.89
CA SER A 475 -20.13 -17.21 13.15
C SER A 475 -19.63 -18.59 13.59
N LEU A 476 -18.60 -19.13 12.94
CA LEU A 476 -17.97 -20.39 13.33
C LEU A 476 -17.33 -20.29 14.73
N LEU A 477 -16.65 -19.19 15.04
CA LEU A 477 -16.11 -18.91 16.37
C LEU A 477 -17.22 -18.89 17.44
N ARG A 478 -18.36 -18.24 17.19
CA ARG A 478 -19.54 -18.28 18.08
C ARG A 478 -20.00 -19.72 18.31
N ASP A 479 -20.20 -20.48 17.24
CA ASP A 479 -20.80 -21.81 17.32
C ASP A 479 -19.89 -22.82 18.05
N ASP A 480 -18.58 -22.79 17.77
CA ASP A 480 -17.60 -23.62 18.47
C ASP A 480 -17.49 -23.26 19.97
N LEU A 481 -17.49 -21.96 20.31
CA LEU A 481 -17.46 -21.52 21.71
C LEU A 481 -18.72 -21.96 22.46
N VAL A 482 -19.90 -21.80 21.87
CA VAL A 482 -21.16 -22.24 22.47
C VAL A 482 -21.16 -23.77 22.63
N SER A 483 -20.72 -24.52 21.60
CA SER A 483 -20.61 -25.97 21.66
C SER A 483 -19.70 -26.46 22.79
N VAL A 484 -18.54 -25.82 22.99
CA VAL A 484 -17.61 -26.15 24.08
C VAL A 484 -18.20 -25.84 25.45
N MET A 485 -18.86 -24.69 25.63
CA MET A 485 -19.54 -24.36 26.88
C MET A 485 -20.68 -25.34 27.19
N GLU A 486 -21.50 -25.71 26.19
CA GLU A 486 -22.59 -26.69 26.38
C GLU A 486 -22.10 -28.12 26.64
N GLY A 487 -20.93 -28.49 26.12
CA GLY A 487 -20.29 -29.78 26.42
C GLY A 487 -19.87 -29.91 27.88
N GLU A 488 -19.16 -28.90 28.41
CA GLU A 488 -18.66 -28.88 29.80
C GLU A 488 -19.78 -28.67 30.85
N PHE A 489 -20.84 -27.94 30.49
CA PHE A 489 -22.00 -27.63 31.35
C PHE A 489 -22.52 -28.85 32.12
N GLY A 490 -22.60 -30.00 31.44
CA GLY A 490 -23.13 -31.23 32.00
C GLY A 490 -22.33 -31.78 33.17
N ASP A 491 -21.01 -31.64 33.17
CA ASP A 491 -20.14 -32.15 34.25
C ASP A 491 -19.67 -31.07 35.23
N ALA A 492 -19.81 -29.79 34.87
CA ALA A 492 -19.73 -28.68 35.81
C ALA A 492 -20.81 -28.79 36.91
N ILE A 493 -22.09 -28.93 36.54
CA ILE A 493 -23.20 -29.07 37.51
C ILE A 493 -23.06 -30.30 38.41
N LYS A 494 -22.49 -31.39 37.89
CA LYS A 494 -22.27 -32.61 38.68
C LYS A 494 -21.03 -32.54 39.58
N LEU A 495 -20.29 -31.42 39.57
CA LEU A 495 -18.99 -31.24 40.23
C LEU A 495 -17.98 -32.34 39.84
N ARG A 496 -17.97 -32.71 38.54
CA ARG A 496 -17.10 -33.74 37.95
C ARG A 496 -16.06 -33.17 37.00
N GLY A 497 -16.37 -32.05 36.33
CA GLY A 497 -15.41 -31.31 35.52
C GLY A 497 -14.41 -30.54 36.37
N LYS A 498 -13.44 -29.88 35.73
CA LYS A 498 -12.56 -28.92 36.42
C LYS A 498 -13.39 -27.76 37.00
N PRO A 499 -13.01 -27.17 38.16
CA PRO A 499 -13.63 -25.93 38.66
C PRO A 499 -13.41 -24.75 37.69
N GLY A 500 -13.97 -23.58 38.01
CA GLY A 500 -13.80 -22.35 37.21
C GLY A 500 -14.76 -22.22 36.01
N TYR A 501 -15.74 -23.11 35.85
CA TYR A 501 -16.64 -23.10 34.69
C TYR A 501 -17.44 -21.80 34.58
N GLU A 502 -17.99 -21.32 35.70
CA GLU A 502 -18.84 -20.12 35.74
C GLU A 502 -18.04 -18.86 35.38
N GLU A 503 -16.85 -18.70 35.97
CA GLU A 503 -15.92 -17.59 35.70
C GLU A 503 -15.49 -17.53 34.23
N TYR A 504 -15.23 -18.70 33.62
CA TYR A 504 -14.88 -18.80 32.22
C TYR A 504 -16.07 -18.54 31.27
N VAL A 505 -17.30 -18.90 31.64
CA VAL A 505 -18.51 -18.50 30.87
C VAL A 505 -18.79 -17.00 31.04
N ILE A 506 -18.57 -16.42 32.23
CA ILE A 506 -18.61 -14.96 32.46
C ILE A 506 -17.58 -14.25 31.56
N MET A 507 -16.34 -14.76 31.51
CA MET A 507 -15.27 -14.24 30.65
C MET A 507 -15.68 -14.23 29.18
N VAL A 508 -16.27 -15.32 28.67
CA VAL A 508 -16.73 -15.43 27.28
C VAL A 508 -17.90 -14.47 27.01
N GLY A 509 -18.88 -14.37 27.92
CA GLY A 509 -20.02 -13.45 27.79
C GLY A 509 -19.62 -11.97 27.81
N ASN A 510 -18.77 -11.57 28.76
CA ASN A 510 -18.19 -10.22 28.84
C ASN A 510 -17.37 -9.89 27.58
N SER A 511 -16.57 -10.84 27.09
CA SER A 511 -15.81 -10.65 25.84
C SER A 511 -16.75 -10.46 24.65
N GLY A 512 -17.82 -11.24 24.55
CA GLY A 512 -18.88 -11.07 23.56
C GLY A 512 -19.51 -9.68 23.57
N LEU A 513 -19.78 -9.11 24.75
CA LEU A 513 -20.24 -7.72 24.88
C LEU A 513 -19.19 -6.72 24.37
N LYS A 514 -17.92 -6.86 24.77
CA LYS A 514 -16.85 -5.93 24.36
C LYS A 514 -16.65 -5.96 22.83
N LEU A 515 -16.61 -7.15 22.23
CA LEU A 515 -16.56 -7.34 20.78
C LEU A 515 -17.74 -6.64 20.07
N ALA A 516 -18.95 -6.76 20.62
CA ALA A 516 -20.15 -6.12 20.08
C ALA A 516 -20.13 -4.59 20.16
N GLN A 517 -19.49 -4.02 21.18
CA GLN A 517 -19.29 -2.57 21.32
C GLN A 517 -18.26 -2.03 20.33
N TYR A 518 -17.20 -2.78 20.02
CA TYR A 518 -16.22 -2.38 19.00
C TYR A 518 -16.72 -2.55 17.56
N ALA A 519 -17.68 -3.45 17.32
CA ALA A 519 -18.28 -3.72 16.01
C ALA A 519 -19.50 -2.83 15.68
N ASP A 520 -19.59 -1.61 16.24
CA ASP A 520 -20.80 -0.77 16.18
C ASP A 520 -21.18 -0.32 14.75
N ASP A 521 -20.18 -0.10 13.87
CA ASP A 521 -20.40 0.14 12.44
C ASP A 521 -20.68 -1.15 11.62
N GLN A 522 -20.61 -2.32 12.26
CA GLN A 522 -20.72 -3.64 11.63
C GLN A 522 -21.82 -4.51 12.28
N ASN A 523 -23.08 -4.07 12.13
CA ASN A 523 -24.30 -4.71 12.67
C ASN A 523 -24.31 -6.26 12.67
N ASP A 524 -23.88 -6.90 11.58
CA ASP A 524 -23.90 -8.38 11.47
C ASP A 524 -22.90 -9.03 12.46
N LEU A 525 -21.68 -8.49 12.57
CA LEU A 525 -20.67 -8.92 13.55
C LEU A 525 -21.16 -8.63 14.97
N ARG A 526 -21.72 -7.44 15.19
CA ARG A 526 -22.28 -7.02 16.46
C ARG A 526 -23.36 -7.98 16.98
N GLU A 527 -24.31 -8.42 16.14
CA GLU A 527 -25.32 -9.40 16.55
C GLU A 527 -24.72 -10.81 16.79
N ILE A 528 -23.72 -11.25 16.02
CA ILE A 528 -22.98 -12.50 16.29
C ILE A 528 -22.31 -12.46 17.68
N PHE A 529 -21.65 -11.36 18.02
CA PHE A 529 -20.99 -11.21 19.32
C PHE A 529 -21.99 -11.05 20.48
N ILE A 530 -23.12 -10.38 20.25
CA ILE A 530 -24.25 -10.36 21.20
C ILE A 530 -24.83 -11.77 21.39
N GLN A 531 -24.77 -12.67 20.40
CA GLN A 531 -25.20 -14.06 20.56
C GLN A 531 -24.28 -14.86 21.49
N ILE A 532 -22.97 -14.59 21.50
CA ILE A 532 -22.04 -15.17 22.50
C ILE A 532 -22.47 -14.78 23.92
N LEU A 533 -22.78 -13.49 24.14
CA LEU A 533 -23.33 -12.97 25.40
C LEU A 533 -24.67 -13.65 25.76
N LYS A 534 -25.64 -13.70 24.82
CA LYS A 534 -26.95 -14.32 25.03
C LYS A 534 -26.83 -15.80 25.45
N SER A 535 -25.96 -16.57 24.81
CA SER A 535 -25.73 -17.99 25.13
C SER A 535 -25.02 -18.17 26.48
N SER A 536 -24.01 -17.33 26.78
CA SER A 536 -23.31 -17.35 28.07
C SER A 536 -24.27 -17.09 29.24
N ASN A 537 -25.10 -16.04 29.11
CA ASN A 537 -26.12 -15.70 30.10
C ASN A 537 -27.20 -16.79 30.25
N LEU A 538 -27.58 -17.44 29.14
CA LEU A 538 -28.48 -18.60 29.18
C LEU A 538 -27.88 -19.76 29.96
N LEU A 539 -26.62 -20.13 29.70
CA LEU A 539 -25.95 -21.24 30.40
C LEU A 539 -25.75 -20.96 31.89
N LEU A 540 -25.34 -19.74 32.27
CA LEU A 540 -25.26 -19.34 33.67
C LEU A 540 -26.63 -19.37 34.37
N SER A 541 -27.70 -18.90 33.71
CA SER A 541 -29.06 -18.98 34.27
C SER A 541 -29.57 -20.42 34.41
N ARG A 542 -29.14 -21.33 33.53
CA ARG A 542 -29.42 -22.77 33.66
C ARG A 542 -28.62 -23.36 34.82
N PHE A 543 -27.35 -23.00 34.97
CA PHE A 543 -26.46 -23.51 36.03
C PHE A 543 -27.02 -23.26 37.44
N ILE A 544 -27.49 -22.04 37.70
CA ILE A 544 -28.15 -21.68 38.97
C ILE A 544 -29.40 -22.54 39.20
N LEU A 545 -30.24 -22.75 38.18
CA LEU A 545 -31.50 -23.49 38.35
C LEU A 545 -31.34 -25.01 38.41
N GLU A 546 -30.30 -25.57 37.77
CA GLU A 546 -29.93 -26.98 37.94
C GLU A 546 -29.29 -27.22 39.30
N THR A 547 -28.53 -26.26 39.84
CA THR A 547 -28.03 -26.29 41.24
C THR A 547 -29.19 -26.19 42.24
N CYS A 548 -30.12 -25.25 42.02
CA CYS A 548 -31.35 -25.10 42.80
C CYS A 548 -32.42 -26.18 42.48
N SER A 549 -32.14 -27.14 41.59
CA SER A 549 -33.16 -28.05 41.03
C SER A 549 -33.94 -28.80 42.09
N VAL A 550 -33.26 -29.28 43.14
CA VAL A 550 -33.88 -29.98 44.28
C VAL A 550 -34.94 -29.11 44.96
N ILE A 551 -34.65 -27.83 45.21
CA ILE A 551 -35.58 -26.88 45.83
C ILE A 551 -36.71 -26.55 44.87
N VAL A 552 -36.36 -26.22 43.61
CA VAL A 552 -37.31 -25.91 42.53
C VAL A 552 -38.27 -27.07 42.28
N ASP A 553 -37.87 -28.32 42.53
CA ASP A 553 -38.67 -29.52 42.41
C ASP A 553 -39.73 -29.71 43.49
N THR A 554 -39.58 -29.08 44.66
CA THR A 554 -40.57 -29.13 45.75
C THR A 554 -41.77 -28.22 45.53
N ILE A 555 -41.66 -27.21 44.65
CA ILE A 555 -42.69 -26.20 44.39
C ILE A 555 -43.97 -26.88 43.87
N PHE A 556 -45.13 -26.46 44.40
CA PHE A 556 -46.44 -27.10 44.21
C PHE A 556 -46.55 -28.56 44.72
N THR A 557 -45.68 -29.00 45.62
CA THR A 557 -45.86 -30.26 46.38
C THR A 557 -46.12 -29.95 47.85
N GLY A 558 -46.62 -30.93 48.63
CA GLY A 558 -46.84 -30.80 50.07
C GLY A 558 -45.67 -30.19 50.88
N GLU A 559 -44.42 -30.31 50.43
CA GLU A 559 -43.25 -29.68 51.09
C GLU A 559 -43.22 -28.15 50.93
N TRP A 560 -43.69 -27.61 49.79
CA TRP A 560 -43.79 -26.16 49.52
C TRP A 560 -44.92 -25.50 50.32
N TYR A 561 -46.00 -26.23 50.60
CA TYR A 561 -47.06 -25.79 51.51
C TYR A 561 -46.61 -25.86 52.97
N SER A 562 -46.02 -26.98 53.40
CA SER A 562 -45.65 -27.22 54.81
C SER A 562 -44.35 -26.55 55.27
N SER A 563 -43.48 -26.09 54.35
CA SER A 563 -42.20 -25.46 54.69
C SER A 563 -41.83 -24.32 53.74
N ASN A 564 -41.08 -23.32 54.23
CA ASN A 564 -40.61 -22.21 53.40
C ASN A 564 -39.37 -22.60 52.57
N VAL A 565 -39.60 -23.39 51.52
CA VAL A 565 -38.58 -23.74 50.52
C VAL A 565 -38.16 -22.53 49.69
N THR A 566 -39.06 -21.58 49.46
CA THR A 566 -38.82 -20.38 48.64
C THR A 566 -37.78 -19.45 49.26
N TYR A 567 -37.75 -19.32 50.59
CA TYR A 567 -36.68 -18.61 51.30
C TYR A 567 -35.28 -19.21 51.01
N LYS A 568 -35.16 -20.55 50.96
CA LYS A 568 -33.90 -21.22 50.61
C LYS A 568 -33.50 -20.94 49.15
N LEU A 569 -34.47 -20.96 48.24
CA LEU A 569 -34.28 -20.62 46.84
C LEU A 569 -33.82 -19.16 46.67
N VAL A 570 -34.47 -18.22 47.35
CA VAL A 570 -34.12 -16.79 47.33
C VAL A 570 -32.68 -16.58 47.81
N ALA A 571 -32.31 -17.13 48.97
CA ALA A 571 -30.95 -17.02 49.50
C ALA A 571 -29.91 -17.61 48.53
N THR A 572 -30.12 -18.84 48.07
CA THR A 572 -29.17 -19.53 47.16
C THR A 572 -28.98 -18.76 45.85
N VAL A 573 -30.07 -18.20 45.29
CA VAL A 573 -29.97 -17.36 44.08
C VAL A 573 -29.26 -16.05 44.39
N GLU A 574 -29.57 -15.39 45.51
CA GLU A 574 -28.93 -14.12 45.91
C GLU A 574 -27.40 -14.24 46.03
N ASP A 575 -26.90 -15.32 46.62
CA ASP A 575 -25.46 -15.59 46.73
C ASP A 575 -24.79 -15.62 45.36
N PHE A 576 -25.30 -16.42 44.41
CA PHE A 576 -24.81 -16.46 43.02
C PHE A 576 -24.88 -15.08 42.32
N LEU A 577 -25.96 -14.31 42.55
CA LEU A 577 -26.11 -12.99 41.92
C LEU A 577 -25.06 -12.00 42.43
N ASN A 578 -24.78 -12.01 43.74
CA ASN A 578 -23.74 -11.15 44.32
C ASN A 578 -22.34 -11.50 43.77
N ASP A 579 -21.97 -12.78 43.74
CA ASP A 579 -20.66 -13.21 43.25
C ASP A 579 -20.46 -12.87 41.75
N TYR A 580 -21.49 -13.08 40.92
CA TYR A 580 -21.42 -12.76 39.50
C TYR A 580 -21.38 -11.25 39.23
N GLN A 581 -22.07 -10.42 40.04
CA GLN A 581 -22.11 -8.96 39.88
C GLN A 581 -20.72 -8.34 39.95
N VAL A 582 -19.85 -8.87 40.82
CA VAL A 582 -18.44 -8.43 40.93
C VAL A 582 -17.69 -8.64 39.62
N ARG A 583 -17.98 -9.72 38.88
CA ARG A 583 -17.17 -10.20 37.73
C ARG A 583 -17.75 -9.89 36.34
N MET A 584 -19.06 -9.69 36.23
CA MET A 584 -19.74 -9.26 35.00
C MET A 584 -19.66 -7.74 34.79
N PHE A 585 -19.61 -7.30 33.52
CA PHE A 585 -19.97 -5.91 33.17
C PHE A 585 -21.44 -5.63 33.54
N GLU A 586 -21.78 -4.37 33.86
CA GLU A 586 -23.13 -3.99 34.30
C GLU A 586 -24.23 -4.43 33.31
N TYR A 587 -24.04 -4.19 32.01
CA TYR A 587 -24.99 -4.61 30.97
C TYR A 587 -25.04 -6.14 30.77
N THR A 588 -23.90 -6.83 30.90
CA THR A 588 -23.85 -8.31 30.93
C THR A 588 -24.72 -8.82 32.09
N PHE A 589 -24.56 -8.23 33.27
CA PHE A 589 -25.28 -8.60 34.49
C PHE A 589 -26.78 -8.31 34.40
N TYR A 590 -27.20 -7.11 34.00
CA TYR A 590 -28.62 -6.77 33.80
C TYR A 590 -29.32 -7.74 32.80
N THR A 591 -28.67 -8.05 31.67
CA THR A 591 -29.22 -9.00 30.69
C THR A 591 -29.18 -10.46 31.16
N PHE A 592 -28.26 -10.79 32.06
CA PHE A 592 -28.21 -12.06 32.77
C PHE A 592 -29.33 -12.19 33.81
N ILE A 593 -29.62 -11.17 34.63
CA ILE A 593 -30.75 -11.17 35.59
C ILE A 593 -32.07 -11.42 34.86
N ILE A 594 -32.31 -10.76 33.72
CA ILE A 594 -33.51 -11.01 32.90
C ILE A 594 -33.59 -12.47 32.42
N SER A 595 -32.43 -13.11 32.18
CA SER A 595 -32.35 -14.53 31.80
C SER A 595 -32.63 -15.46 32.99
N VAL A 596 -32.13 -15.14 34.19
CA VAL A 596 -32.44 -15.87 35.44
C VAL A 596 -33.94 -15.77 35.75
N ILE A 597 -34.52 -14.57 35.76
CA ILE A 597 -35.96 -14.33 35.98
C ILE A 597 -36.79 -15.17 34.99
N ARG A 598 -36.48 -15.08 33.69
CA ARG A 598 -37.18 -15.83 32.64
C ARG A 598 -37.13 -17.34 32.88
N SER A 599 -35.96 -17.88 33.19
CA SER A 599 -35.74 -19.32 33.39
C SER A 599 -36.40 -19.81 34.69
N LEU A 600 -36.44 -18.98 35.73
CA LEU A 600 -37.08 -19.31 37.01
C LEU A 600 -38.61 -19.33 36.90
N ILE A 601 -39.23 -18.30 36.29
CA ILE A 601 -40.67 -18.28 35.98
C ILE A 601 -41.03 -19.49 35.13
N SER A 602 -40.20 -19.77 34.13
CA SER A 602 -40.36 -20.94 33.25
C SER A 602 -40.33 -22.26 34.04
N SER A 603 -39.56 -22.33 35.12
CA SER A 603 -39.50 -23.47 36.03
C SER A 603 -40.76 -23.58 36.89
N TYR A 604 -41.24 -22.48 37.51
CA TYR A 604 -42.53 -22.44 38.22
C TYR A 604 -43.69 -22.94 37.34
N VAL A 605 -43.80 -22.43 36.11
CA VAL A 605 -44.86 -22.83 35.16
C VAL A 605 -44.71 -24.29 34.71
N LYS A 606 -43.48 -24.83 34.64
CA LYS A 606 -43.23 -26.27 34.43
C LYS A 606 -43.61 -27.12 35.64
N GLN A 607 -43.40 -26.65 36.88
CA GLN A 607 -43.77 -27.42 38.08
C GLN A 607 -45.29 -27.63 38.16
N LEU A 608 -46.10 -26.60 37.90
CA LEU A 608 -47.57 -26.73 37.75
C LEU A 608 -48.01 -27.85 36.80
N MET A 609 -47.18 -28.21 35.81
CA MET A 609 -47.48 -29.28 34.86
C MET A 609 -47.11 -30.69 35.33
N ARG A 610 -46.18 -30.85 36.28
CA ARG A 610 -45.70 -32.19 36.71
C ARG A 610 -46.80 -33.02 37.38
N LYS A 611 -46.65 -34.35 37.36
CA LYS A 611 -47.66 -35.28 37.90
C LYS A 611 -47.88 -35.15 39.41
N ARG A 612 -46.85 -34.74 40.16
CA ARG A 612 -46.89 -34.57 41.63
C ARG A 612 -47.35 -33.17 42.09
N ALA A 613 -47.70 -32.28 41.17
CA ALA A 613 -48.16 -30.94 41.54
C ALA A 613 -49.59 -31.00 42.08
N GLN A 614 -49.78 -30.45 43.28
CA GLN A 614 -51.03 -30.35 44.04
C GLN A 614 -51.48 -28.89 44.05
N ILE A 615 -52.78 -28.65 43.94
CA ILE A 615 -53.35 -27.29 44.01
C ILE A 615 -54.44 -27.29 45.08
N HIS A 616 -54.02 -26.94 46.29
CA HIS A 616 -54.89 -26.73 47.44
C HIS A 616 -55.46 -25.28 47.44
N GLU A 617 -56.40 -25.00 48.33
CA GLU A 617 -57.09 -23.71 48.45
C GLU A 617 -56.13 -22.52 48.70
N ASP A 618 -55.06 -22.74 49.46
CA ASP A 618 -54.05 -21.72 49.79
C ASP A 618 -52.98 -21.49 48.70
N CYS A 619 -53.05 -22.23 47.58
CA CYS A 619 -52.03 -22.20 46.52
C CYS A 619 -51.87 -20.81 45.87
N SER A 620 -52.96 -20.05 45.73
CA SER A 620 -52.93 -18.66 45.23
C SER A 620 -52.17 -17.73 46.17
N HIS A 621 -52.48 -17.80 47.48
CA HIS A 621 -51.80 -17.04 48.54
C HIS A 621 -50.32 -17.42 48.63
N ARG A 622 -50.00 -18.72 48.55
CA ARG A 622 -48.62 -19.23 48.59
C ARG A 622 -47.80 -18.76 47.39
N LEU A 623 -48.35 -18.86 46.17
CA LEU A 623 -47.69 -18.35 44.96
C LEU A 623 -47.56 -16.82 44.95
N LYS A 624 -48.47 -16.10 45.61
CA LYS A 624 -48.35 -14.64 45.80
C LYS A 624 -47.20 -14.29 46.76
N SER A 625 -47.04 -15.01 47.88
CA SER A 625 -45.87 -14.85 48.76
C SER A 625 -44.57 -15.09 48.00
N ASP A 626 -44.49 -16.19 47.23
CA ASP A 626 -43.34 -16.50 46.38
C ASP A 626 -43.04 -15.38 45.36
N TYR A 627 -44.08 -14.85 44.72
CA TYR A 627 -43.96 -13.73 43.78
C TYR A 627 -43.40 -12.48 44.45
N GLU A 628 -43.88 -12.12 45.63
CA GLU A 628 -43.39 -10.94 46.38
C GLU A 628 -41.96 -11.13 46.90
N ASP A 629 -41.60 -12.33 47.37
CA ASP A 629 -40.24 -12.65 47.82
C ASP A 629 -39.23 -12.60 46.65
N LEU A 630 -39.60 -13.15 45.48
CA LEU A 630 -38.78 -13.08 44.27
C LEU A 630 -38.69 -11.66 43.67
N LEU A 631 -39.78 -10.88 43.71
CA LEU A 631 -39.78 -9.48 43.30
C LEU A 631 -38.83 -8.66 44.19
N ARG A 632 -38.89 -8.87 45.52
CA ARG A 632 -37.98 -8.25 46.50
C ARG A 632 -36.52 -8.72 46.37
N LEU A 633 -36.26 -9.88 45.80
CA LEU A 633 -34.91 -10.33 45.43
C LEU A 633 -34.39 -9.57 44.20
N PHE A 634 -35.08 -9.67 43.06
CA PHE A 634 -34.54 -9.14 41.80
C PHE A 634 -34.53 -7.61 41.75
N ALA A 635 -35.41 -6.93 42.49
CA ALA A 635 -35.40 -5.47 42.64
C ALA A 635 -34.15 -4.90 43.36
N LYS A 636 -33.27 -5.76 43.90
CA LYS A 636 -31.93 -5.37 44.40
C LYS A 636 -30.92 -5.09 43.27
N PHE A 637 -31.17 -5.66 42.08
CA PHE A 637 -30.20 -5.74 40.98
C PHE A 637 -30.70 -5.10 39.67
N VAL A 638 -32.02 -4.96 39.51
CA VAL A 638 -32.69 -4.42 38.31
C VAL A 638 -33.86 -3.55 38.76
N ASP A 639 -34.22 -2.56 37.94
CA ASP A 639 -35.39 -1.70 38.19
C ASP A 639 -36.68 -2.50 38.46
N HIS A 640 -37.45 -2.04 39.44
CA HIS A 640 -38.66 -2.71 39.94
C HIS A 640 -39.70 -2.98 38.84
N ASP A 641 -39.98 -1.99 38.00
CA ASP A 641 -41.05 -2.08 37.01
C ASP A 641 -40.64 -3.00 35.86
N ASP A 642 -39.35 -3.04 35.53
CA ASP A 642 -38.80 -3.99 34.56
C ASP A 642 -38.80 -5.43 35.13
N VAL A 643 -38.52 -5.63 36.42
CA VAL A 643 -38.66 -6.94 37.11
C VAL A 643 -40.12 -7.40 37.13
N GLU A 644 -41.05 -6.57 37.58
CA GLU A 644 -42.49 -6.89 37.60
C GLU A 644 -42.99 -7.29 36.21
N LYS A 645 -42.59 -6.53 35.18
CA LYS A 645 -42.91 -6.78 33.77
C LYS A 645 -42.28 -8.07 33.21
N ARG A 646 -41.16 -8.57 33.77
CA ARG A 646 -40.67 -9.93 33.46
C ARG A 646 -41.45 -11.00 34.24
N MET A 647 -41.84 -10.72 35.48
CA MET A 647 -42.58 -11.63 36.38
C MET A 647 -44.09 -11.72 36.12
N GLU A 648 -44.62 -10.86 35.25
CA GLU A 648 -46.00 -10.83 34.77
C GLU A 648 -46.66 -12.22 34.53
N PRO A 649 -45.99 -13.24 33.93
CA PRO A 649 -46.63 -14.53 33.69
C PRO A 649 -47.06 -15.28 34.96
N LEU A 650 -46.39 -15.06 36.11
CA LEU A 650 -46.85 -15.59 37.40
C LEU A 650 -48.01 -14.76 37.95
N LYS A 651 -47.94 -13.42 37.82
CA LYS A 651 -48.99 -12.49 38.24
C LYS A 651 -50.35 -12.80 37.59
N PHE A 652 -50.37 -13.20 36.31
CA PHE A 652 -51.58 -13.63 35.61
C PHE A 652 -51.99 -15.10 35.85
N ILE A 653 -51.16 -15.93 36.49
CA ILE A 653 -51.54 -17.29 36.88
C ILE A 653 -52.25 -17.31 38.24
N ILE A 654 -51.89 -16.40 39.16
CA ILE A 654 -52.51 -16.32 40.50
C ILE A 654 -54.05 -16.24 40.44
N PRO A 655 -54.70 -15.37 39.63
CA PRO A 655 -56.16 -15.31 39.52
C PRO A 655 -56.83 -16.63 39.07
N ILE A 656 -56.16 -17.43 38.23
CA ILE A 656 -56.68 -18.73 37.78
C ILE A 656 -56.64 -19.79 38.90
N LEU A 657 -55.68 -19.67 39.81
CA LEU A 657 -55.61 -20.49 41.02
C LEU A 657 -56.62 -20.01 42.08
N GLU A 658 -56.81 -18.70 42.20
CA GLU A 658 -57.72 -18.03 43.16
C GLU A 658 -59.21 -18.13 42.76
N ALA A 659 -59.53 -18.33 41.49
CA ALA A 659 -60.90 -18.32 40.98
C ALA A 659 -61.78 -19.45 41.56
N GLY A 660 -62.53 -19.17 42.63
CA GLY A 660 -63.36 -20.14 43.35
C GLY A 660 -64.63 -20.66 42.64
N THR A 661 -64.91 -20.24 41.39
CA THR A 661 -66.07 -20.70 40.61
C THR A 661 -65.71 -20.99 39.15
N ALA A 662 -66.49 -21.86 38.49
CA ALA A 662 -66.30 -22.19 37.08
C ALA A 662 -66.34 -20.95 36.16
N ASP A 663 -67.27 -20.01 36.38
CA ASP A 663 -67.40 -18.79 35.58
C ASP A 663 -66.20 -17.86 35.74
N LEU A 664 -65.74 -17.63 36.98
CA LEU A 664 -64.56 -16.80 37.24
C LEU A 664 -63.30 -17.42 36.64
N PHE A 665 -63.13 -18.74 36.77
CA PHE A 665 -62.03 -19.48 36.15
C PHE A 665 -62.04 -19.33 34.62
N VAL A 666 -63.23 -19.34 34.01
CA VAL A 666 -63.44 -19.12 32.57
C VAL A 666 -63.10 -17.68 32.15
N VAL A 667 -63.40 -16.68 32.98
CA VAL A 667 -63.01 -15.27 32.74
C VAL A 667 -61.49 -15.10 32.82
N GLU A 668 -60.85 -15.57 33.90
CA GLU A 668 -59.38 -15.44 34.06
C GLU A 668 -58.61 -16.26 33.03
N THR A 669 -59.14 -17.42 32.62
CA THR A 669 -58.58 -18.19 31.48
C THR A 669 -58.65 -17.40 30.17
N LYS A 670 -59.74 -16.65 29.92
CA LYS A 670 -59.84 -15.76 28.74
C LYS A 670 -58.83 -14.61 28.84
N ALA A 671 -58.68 -13.99 30.01
CA ALA A 671 -57.69 -12.92 30.23
C ALA A 671 -56.25 -13.41 29.97
N LEU A 672 -55.85 -14.54 30.56
CA LEU A 672 -54.54 -15.15 30.31
C LEU A 672 -54.35 -15.53 28.83
N LYS A 673 -55.40 -16.05 28.15
CA LYS A 673 -55.33 -16.41 26.73
C LYS A 673 -55.21 -15.19 25.80
N ILE A 674 -55.80 -14.05 26.18
CA ILE A 674 -55.63 -12.76 25.47
C ILE A 674 -54.20 -12.23 25.68
N ARG A 675 -53.64 -12.34 26.90
CA ARG A 675 -52.26 -11.89 27.18
C ARG A 675 -51.20 -12.80 26.55
N TYR A 676 -51.45 -14.11 26.50
CA TYR A 676 -50.56 -15.12 25.94
C TYR A 676 -51.31 -15.99 24.90
N PRO A 677 -51.39 -15.53 23.63
CA PRO A 677 -52.13 -16.22 22.57
C PRO A 677 -51.66 -17.65 22.26
N ASP A 678 -50.41 -17.99 22.61
CA ASP A 678 -49.80 -19.31 22.49
C ASP A 678 -50.04 -20.24 23.68
N LEU A 679 -50.73 -19.78 24.74
CA LEU A 679 -51.15 -20.59 25.89
C LEU A 679 -51.78 -21.92 25.42
N PRO A 680 -51.23 -23.09 25.81
CA PRO A 680 -51.74 -24.37 25.35
C PRO A 680 -52.91 -24.85 26.20
N LYS A 681 -53.99 -25.30 25.55
CA LYS A 681 -55.21 -25.86 26.15
C LYS A 681 -54.96 -26.97 27.18
N ASN A 682 -53.87 -27.73 27.01
CA ASN A 682 -53.48 -28.81 27.92
C ASN A 682 -52.85 -28.31 29.24
N PHE A 683 -52.29 -27.09 29.28
CA PHE A 683 -51.83 -26.46 30.52
C PHE A 683 -53.01 -26.15 31.45
N VAL A 684 -54.03 -25.46 30.93
CA VAL A 684 -55.22 -25.12 31.72
C VAL A 684 -55.98 -26.38 32.17
N LYS A 685 -56.12 -27.40 31.31
CA LYS A 685 -56.65 -28.71 31.72
C LYS A 685 -55.87 -29.38 32.86
N SER A 686 -54.54 -29.20 32.91
CA SER A 686 -53.69 -29.76 33.96
C SER A 686 -54.00 -29.12 35.32
N ILE A 687 -54.15 -27.79 35.35
CA ILE A 687 -54.57 -27.02 36.52
C ILE A 687 -55.95 -27.48 37.00
N VAL A 688 -56.96 -27.48 36.11
CA VAL A 688 -58.35 -27.90 36.44
C VAL A 688 -58.41 -29.31 37.01
N LYS A 689 -57.54 -30.23 36.55
CA LYS A 689 -57.48 -31.60 37.09
C LYS A 689 -56.87 -31.66 38.51
N LYS A 690 -55.99 -30.73 38.87
CA LYS A 690 -55.20 -30.74 40.11
C LYS A 690 -55.78 -29.91 41.25
N ARG A 691 -56.74 -29.03 40.94
CA ARG A 691 -57.49 -28.28 41.95
C ARG A 691 -58.32 -29.23 42.79
N GLU A 692 -58.01 -29.30 44.07
CA GLU A 692 -58.70 -30.18 45.04
C GLU A 692 -59.99 -29.52 45.57
N ASP A 693 -60.06 -28.20 45.51
CA ASP A 693 -61.12 -27.33 45.99
C ASP A 693 -62.36 -27.25 45.07
N MET A 694 -62.23 -27.61 43.79
CA MET A 694 -63.34 -27.62 42.82
C MET A 694 -63.99 -29.01 42.69
N ASP A 695 -65.32 -29.07 42.61
CA ASP A 695 -66.04 -30.33 42.36
C ASP A 695 -65.94 -30.82 40.89
N GLU A 696 -66.36 -32.05 40.60
CA GLU A 696 -66.30 -32.58 39.23
C GLU A 696 -67.29 -31.91 38.26
N LYS A 697 -68.36 -31.28 38.76
CA LYS A 697 -69.37 -30.57 37.95
C LYS A 697 -68.79 -29.26 37.42
N ASP A 698 -68.17 -28.45 38.27
CA ASP A 698 -67.50 -27.21 37.89
C ASP A 698 -66.27 -27.51 37.03
N LYS A 699 -65.49 -28.55 37.37
CA LYS A 699 -64.45 -29.08 36.47
C LYS A 699 -65.02 -29.52 35.12
N GLN A 700 -66.21 -30.11 35.05
CA GLN A 700 -66.87 -30.51 33.79
C GLN A 700 -67.32 -29.29 32.99
N ASP A 701 -67.77 -28.23 33.64
CA ASP A 701 -68.19 -27.01 32.98
C ASP A 701 -67.01 -26.20 32.43
N ILE A 702 -65.92 -26.08 33.19
CA ILE A 702 -64.66 -25.54 32.66
C ILE A 702 -64.19 -26.39 31.46
N ARG A 703 -64.24 -27.73 31.56
CA ARG A 703 -63.92 -28.64 30.43
C ARG A 703 -64.84 -28.44 29.20
N ARG A 704 -66.05 -27.88 29.37
CA ARG A 704 -66.94 -27.43 28.29
C ARG A 704 -66.42 -26.12 27.67
N HIS A 705 -66.34 -25.05 28.45
CA HIS A 705 -65.93 -23.72 27.99
C HIS A 705 -64.50 -23.65 27.42
N LEU A 706 -63.59 -24.52 27.89
CA LEU A 706 -62.25 -24.69 27.29
C LEU A 706 -62.28 -25.14 25.81
N ARG A 707 -63.43 -25.57 25.26
CA ARG A 707 -63.59 -25.77 23.82
C ARG A 707 -63.68 -24.43 23.10
N GLU A 708 -64.56 -23.53 23.54
CA GLU A 708 -64.77 -22.20 22.95
C GLU A 708 -63.53 -21.31 23.07
N ILE A 709 -62.91 -21.23 24.24
CA ILE A 709 -61.78 -20.30 24.51
C ILE A 709 -60.54 -20.59 23.62
N PHE A 710 -60.34 -21.85 23.22
CA PHE A 710 -59.12 -22.28 22.54
C PHE A 710 -59.30 -22.63 21.06
N GLY A 711 -60.54 -22.70 20.56
CA GLY A 711 -60.84 -22.98 19.14
C GLY A 711 -60.11 -24.20 18.55
N ASN A 712 -59.84 -24.11 17.24
CA ASN A 712 -58.96 -25.00 16.47
C ASN A 712 -57.67 -24.30 15.97
N GLU A 713 -57.58 -22.98 16.10
CA GLU A 713 -56.48 -22.18 15.56
C GLU A 713 -55.24 -22.23 16.46
N ARG A 714 -54.06 -22.28 15.84
CA ARG A 714 -52.77 -22.10 16.52
C ARG A 714 -52.33 -20.65 16.36
N SER A 715 -51.91 -20.00 17.43
CA SER A 715 -51.38 -18.64 17.33
C SER A 715 -49.95 -18.64 16.78
N GLU A 716 -49.66 -17.70 15.89
CA GLU A 716 -48.33 -17.47 15.31
C GLU A 716 -47.40 -16.68 16.25
N LYS A 717 -47.94 -16.02 17.29
CA LYS A 717 -47.18 -15.16 18.22
C LYS A 717 -46.68 -15.96 19.42
N GLY A 718 -45.45 -16.46 19.33
CA GLY A 718 -44.77 -17.14 20.44
C GLY A 718 -44.38 -16.19 21.59
N THR A 719 -44.81 -16.52 22.81
CA THR A 719 -44.52 -15.82 24.06
C THR A 719 -43.64 -16.68 24.99
N LEU A 720 -43.87 -16.67 26.31
CA LEU A 720 -43.29 -17.62 27.26
C LEU A 720 -43.70 -19.07 26.92
N PHE A 721 -45.00 -19.30 26.66
CA PHE A 721 -45.58 -20.63 26.58
C PHE A 721 -45.04 -21.44 25.38
N SER A 722 -44.81 -20.79 24.24
CA SER A 722 -44.21 -21.41 23.05
C SER A 722 -42.84 -22.02 23.33
N LYS A 723 -42.00 -21.37 24.16
CA LYS A 723 -40.67 -21.88 24.56
C LYS A 723 -40.70 -22.79 25.80
N LEU A 724 -41.87 -23.00 26.40
CA LEU A 724 -42.11 -23.92 27.51
C LEU A 724 -42.61 -25.29 27.06
N PHE A 725 -43.30 -25.32 25.93
CA PHE A 725 -44.02 -26.48 25.40
C PHE A 725 -43.63 -26.85 23.96
N SER A 726 -42.54 -26.24 23.45
CA SER A 726 -41.69 -26.75 22.36
C SER A 726 -40.75 -27.83 22.88
#